data_AF-A0A239ER59-F1
#
_entry.id   AF-A0A239ER59-F1
#
_cell.length_a   1.000
_cell.length_b   1.000
_cell.length_c   1.000
_cell.angle_alpha   90.00
_cell.angle_beta   90.00
_cell.angle_gamma   90.00
#
_symmetry.space_group_name_H-M   'P 1'
#
loop_
_entity.id
_entity.type
_entity.pdbx_description
1 polymer ?
#
loop_
_entity_poly.entity_id
_entity_poly.type
_entity_poly.pdbx_seq_one_letter_code
_entity_poly.pdbx_strand_id
1 'polypeptide(L)'
;MEDQPPGEDVLTLPEPWRRAVHARRGGTPGPKIKTDPAAPAAVRDLVERTGGAVEALRAGGAGDPALAEAARRHLDGAPDPVGAAAVAAVTVLGAGGANARDAIHRAYVDAWLAEHGIAFTACALVELSRTEAVRQGGGPWKGTWVGAARVQHEATVAVPADEARRVRGLLAVASDADYAAAVDRLAAHRTGFGARWLVSYLVPTRQDWVDECCAAPVPPRTGLDLILLALSALGSADQLAAPLLMRGLPLYRTNRALVATLVDGIGSDVLPLLLRAVDGGSMPSDDRRTVMETIAFLPTDEAFWALLDRLGLKHARAALGEAARRFPVRALRLLAAAGADELLAGHVAAHPEVVAAALPGLPDDVAAAVERVAVASERVADAAPDEVPAVLAAPPWRAPRRPVLKGLTPPAPRLAWHEGERREWLGTELDKHVGKPGDDVDWEAAAEGYRSGEHKLAALQLMCYGPEEVVRPLLPGYEGLVRRFAHVWMRPLVARYELDALPVALRTARPHLETCGDPLLPYLDAEVALLMADGLVKRGNRLEPARRWFDRHGLAAVPLLVPAALGTKAKDRRGAETALRYLHAAHGLPGVADAARAAHGDDAGAAIGELLSLPPTHTGLAQPVKTGTWIDPALLPQVLLRKRDRALPLDAVNALIELLTLDSPHEMDDLAEACEPGSLAEFGWGLFRQWLDAGKPAKDGWALRQLGRTGDDGTVRRLTPVIRAWPGEGGHRNAVTGLGVLAEIGTDVALMHLHGIAQKVKFKGLQVEAQARIREVADRLGLTTEELGDRLVPGFGLDADGGMVLDYGPRRFRVGFDEQLKPFVTDEDGKRRKALPKPGAKDDPELAPAAYTAFAGLKKDVRTAAADQIRRLERAMVTQRRWAPDDFGEFIVRHPLVRHIARRLLWVAEHDGAEKEGAGNGGAANAPLETAFRIAEDGTFADVDDDVFDLPAAARVRLMHPALPGTDVKAWAEVFADYEILQPFPQLGRPVHVLAEDDRDSGRLARFEGLKVPFGKVLGLVKLGWERGEPQDAGGERWISRRVAADRYVVIDLDPGISVGAVDAAGDHQFLDYVWLATEPGDFWPSRGTPHTFGELDAVTASEVLADLTTLAEAAQA
;
A
#
# COMPACT_ATOMS: atom_id res chain seq x y z
N MET A 1 47.28 16.24 -18.86
CA MET A 1 46.50 17.06 -17.92
C MET A 1 45.04 16.79 -18.25
N GLU A 2 44.25 16.03 -17.51
CA GLU A 2 44.39 15.35 -16.21
C GLU A 2 43.45 14.13 -16.26
N ASP A 3 44.00 12.91 -16.41
CA ASP A 3 43.29 11.67 -16.06
C ASP A 3 43.35 11.53 -14.54
N GLN A 4 42.62 12.40 -13.83
CA GLN A 4 42.31 12.14 -12.43
C GLN A 4 41.06 11.24 -12.38
N PRO A 5 41.04 10.19 -11.54
CA PRO A 5 39.79 9.51 -11.20
C PRO A 5 38.75 10.56 -10.74
N PRO A 6 37.44 10.28 -10.84
CA PRO A 6 36.42 11.20 -10.35
C PRO A 6 36.78 11.63 -8.93
N GLY A 7 36.58 12.90 -8.57
CA GLY A 7 36.95 13.43 -7.25
C GLY A 7 36.18 12.75 -6.11
N GLU A 8 36.58 11.52 -5.74
CA GLU A 8 35.88 10.65 -4.79
C GLU A 8 35.97 11.14 -3.35
N ASP A 9 36.89 12.08 -3.11
CA ASP A 9 37.17 12.71 -1.83
C ASP A 9 36.71 14.19 -1.81
N VAL A 10 36.11 14.68 -2.90
CA VAL A 10 35.67 16.09 -3.00
C VAL A 10 34.17 16.22 -2.74
N LEU A 11 33.84 16.87 -1.63
CA LEU A 11 32.45 17.18 -1.28
C LEU A 11 31.92 18.34 -2.14
N THR A 12 31.14 18.02 -3.18
CA THR A 12 30.58 19.04 -4.11
C THR A 12 29.06 19.02 -4.15
N LEU A 13 28.40 19.98 -3.49
CA LEU A 13 26.94 20.01 -3.35
C LEU A 13 26.22 20.02 -4.72
N PRO A 14 25.22 19.14 -4.96
CA PRO A 14 24.49 19.07 -6.22
C PRO A 14 23.74 20.37 -6.50
N GLU A 15 23.65 20.79 -7.77
CA GLU A 15 22.96 22.03 -8.17
C GLU A 15 21.52 22.14 -7.61
N PRO A 16 20.68 21.08 -7.62
CA PRO A 16 19.34 21.15 -7.04
C PRO A 16 19.34 21.47 -5.54
N TRP A 17 20.38 21.06 -4.81
CA TRP A 17 20.49 21.29 -3.36
C TRP A 17 20.91 22.73 -3.07
N ARG A 18 21.71 23.36 -3.94
CA ARG A 18 22.16 24.75 -3.78
C ARG A 18 21.00 25.74 -3.66
N ARG A 19 19.87 25.46 -4.33
CA ARG A 19 18.63 26.27 -4.22
C ARG A 19 18.00 26.21 -2.83
N ALA A 20 18.28 25.17 -2.05
CA ALA A 20 17.74 24.94 -0.72
C ALA A 20 18.71 25.35 0.40
N VAL A 21 20.01 25.52 0.12
CA VAL A 21 21.01 25.93 1.13
C VAL A 21 20.69 27.30 1.74
N HIS A 22 20.93 27.45 3.04
CA HIS A 22 20.95 28.72 3.74
C HIS A 22 22.35 29.32 3.58
N ALA A 23 22.50 30.23 2.62
CA ALA A 23 23.80 30.74 2.20
C ALA A 23 24.64 31.26 3.38
N ARG A 24 25.94 30.98 3.37
CA ARG A 24 26.92 31.57 4.28
C ARG A 24 28.00 32.27 3.45
N ARG A 25 28.54 33.35 4.00
CA ARG A 25 29.66 34.06 3.38
C ARG A 25 30.87 33.11 3.26
N GLY A 26 31.42 32.99 2.06
CA GLY A 26 32.53 32.07 1.75
C GLY A 26 32.16 30.58 1.61
N GLY A 27 30.88 30.21 1.70
CA GLY A 27 30.40 28.84 1.44
C GLY A 27 29.80 28.68 0.04
N THR A 28 28.99 27.64 -0.15
CA THR A 28 28.30 27.40 -1.43
C THR A 28 27.34 28.56 -1.74
N PRO A 29 27.38 29.12 -2.97
CA PRO A 29 26.46 30.18 -3.36
C PRO A 29 24.99 29.73 -3.26
N GLY A 30 24.19 30.51 -2.53
CA GLY A 30 22.75 30.27 -2.39
C GLY A 30 21.92 30.75 -3.59
N PRO A 31 20.58 30.62 -3.53
CA PRO A 31 19.70 31.10 -4.60
C PRO A 31 19.78 32.62 -4.74
N LYS A 32 19.74 33.12 -5.99
CA LYS A 32 19.68 34.56 -6.25
C LYS A 32 18.40 35.16 -5.67
N ILE A 33 18.54 36.12 -4.76
CA ILE A 33 17.43 36.82 -4.13
C ILE A 33 17.00 37.99 -5.02
N LYS A 34 15.74 37.97 -5.48
CA LYS A 34 15.12 39.09 -6.19
C LYS A 34 14.41 40.00 -5.19
N THR A 35 14.82 41.24 -5.08
CA THR A 35 14.23 42.29 -4.24
C THR A 35 13.13 43.02 -4.99
N ASP A 36 12.02 43.33 -4.33
CA ASP A 36 10.93 44.12 -4.93
C ASP A 36 11.18 45.63 -4.75
N PRO A 37 11.48 46.39 -5.82
CA PRO A 37 11.68 47.84 -5.72
C PRO A 37 10.40 48.60 -5.38
N ALA A 38 9.21 48.01 -5.58
CA ALA A 38 7.93 48.61 -5.21
C ALA A 38 7.52 48.34 -3.75
N ALA A 39 8.31 47.56 -3.00
CA ALA A 39 7.99 47.17 -1.62
C ALA A 39 7.71 48.36 -0.69
N PRO A 40 8.45 49.49 -0.73
CA PRO A 40 8.11 50.68 0.06
C PRO A 40 6.69 51.21 -0.18
N ALA A 41 6.22 51.20 -1.42
CA ALA A 41 4.85 51.62 -1.76
C ALA A 41 3.83 50.61 -1.26
N ALA A 42 4.09 49.32 -1.48
CA ALA A 42 3.22 48.24 -0.99
C ALA A 42 3.08 48.24 0.54
N VAL A 43 4.16 48.55 1.29
CA VAL A 43 4.11 48.70 2.75
C VAL A 43 3.22 49.87 3.17
N ARG A 44 3.30 51.03 2.48
CA ARG A 44 2.40 52.16 2.75
C ARG A 44 0.94 51.77 2.53
N ASP A 45 0.62 51.10 1.42
CA ASP A 45 -0.74 50.62 1.14
C ASP A 45 -1.22 49.61 2.20
N LEU A 46 -0.34 48.72 2.68
CA LEU A 46 -0.65 47.76 3.74
C LEU A 46 -0.95 48.47 5.07
N VAL A 47 -0.20 49.52 5.42
CA VAL A 47 -0.42 50.36 6.60
C VAL A 47 -1.78 51.05 6.50
N GLU A 48 -2.12 51.64 5.35
CA GLU A 48 -3.43 52.27 5.11
C GLU A 48 -4.58 51.26 5.26
N ARG A 49 -4.44 50.06 4.69
CA ARG A 49 -5.41 48.97 4.78
C ARG A 49 -5.67 48.46 6.19
N THR A 50 -4.82 48.78 7.17
CA THR A 50 -5.08 48.43 8.57
C THR A 50 -6.30 49.16 9.15
N GLY A 51 -6.75 50.24 8.51
CA GLY A 51 -7.88 51.06 9.00
C GLY A 51 -7.56 51.78 10.31
N GLY A 52 -6.30 52.21 10.50
CA GLY A 52 -5.86 53.01 11.64
C GLY A 52 -5.19 52.24 12.78
N ALA A 53 -4.81 50.97 12.58
CA ALA A 53 -4.15 50.19 13.64
C ALA A 53 -2.75 50.74 13.98
N VAL A 54 -2.00 51.19 12.97
CA VAL A 54 -0.67 51.79 13.13
C VAL A 54 -0.76 53.17 13.82
N GLU A 55 -1.80 53.95 13.53
CA GLU A 55 -2.05 55.21 14.25
C GLU A 55 -2.46 54.96 15.72
N ALA A 56 -3.19 53.88 16.00
CA ALA A 56 -3.48 53.47 17.38
C ALA A 56 -2.21 53.06 18.15
N LEU A 57 -1.26 52.37 17.50
CA LEU A 57 0.07 52.12 18.06
C LEU A 57 0.80 53.43 18.35
N ARG A 58 0.74 54.39 17.42
CA ARG A 58 1.36 55.73 17.57
C ARG A 58 0.83 56.49 18.78
N ALA A 59 -0.46 56.36 19.07
CA ALA A 59 -1.12 56.99 20.22
C ALA A 59 -0.73 56.38 21.59
N GLY A 60 -0.20 55.16 21.63
CA GLY A 60 0.47 54.61 22.81
C GLY A 60 -0.43 54.13 23.97
N GLY A 61 -1.67 53.72 23.70
CA GLY A 61 -2.63 53.29 24.74
C GLY A 61 -2.62 51.80 25.13
N ALA A 62 -1.75 50.99 24.54
CA ALA A 62 -1.56 49.56 24.89
C ALA A 62 -0.13 49.09 24.60
N GLY A 63 0.33 48.05 25.29
CA GLY A 63 1.66 47.45 25.10
C GLY A 63 2.79 48.16 25.84
N ASP A 64 4.03 47.94 25.40
CA ASP A 64 5.24 48.54 25.96
C ASP A 64 5.41 49.99 25.45
N PRO A 65 5.42 51.00 26.34
CA PRO A 65 5.59 52.41 25.94
C PRO A 65 6.89 52.68 25.18
N ALA A 66 7.96 51.93 25.44
CA ALA A 66 9.23 52.08 24.74
C ALA A 66 9.13 51.66 23.27
N LEU A 67 8.31 50.65 22.96
CA LEU A 67 8.04 50.21 21.58
C LEU A 67 7.15 51.21 20.84
N ALA A 68 6.18 51.82 21.52
CA ALA A 68 5.36 52.89 20.94
C ALA A 68 6.19 54.16 20.65
N GLU A 69 7.13 54.51 21.52
CA GLU A 69 8.10 55.60 21.28
C GLU A 69 9.03 55.29 20.11
N ALA A 70 9.58 54.07 20.05
CA ALA A 70 10.41 53.65 18.93
C ALA A 70 9.63 53.67 17.60
N ALA A 71 8.37 53.20 17.61
CA ALA A 71 7.49 53.27 16.45
C ALA A 71 7.25 54.71 15.99
N ARG A 72 7.04 55.65 16.93
CA ARG A 72 6.93 57.09 16.63
C ARG A 72 8.19 57.62 15.93
N ARG A 73 9.37 57.36 16.51
CA ARG A 73 10.64 57.78 15.89
C ARG A 73 10.79 57.22 14.46
N HIS A 74 10.44 55.96 14.24
CA HIS A 74 10.51 55.35 12.91
C HIS A 74 9.53 55.97 11.91
N LEU A 75 8.26 56.15 12.30
CA LEU A 75 7.23 56.78 11.47
C LEU A 75 7.55 58.25 11.16
N ASP A 76 8.27 58.94 12.06
CA ASP A 76 8.74 60.31 11.86
C ASP A 76 10.04 60.37 11.02
N GLY A 77 10.54 59.24 10.51
CA GLY A 77 11.64 59.15 9.55
C GLY A 77 13.01 58.75 10.12
N ALA A 78 13.12 58.47 11.42
CA ALA A 78 14.37 57.99 11.99
C ALA A 78 14.62 56.50 11.65
N PRO A 79 15.86 56.07 11.35
CA PRO A 79 16.19 54.67 11.12
C PRO A 79 16.26 53.91 12.46
N ASP A 80 15.11 53.67 13.10
CA ASP A 80 14.96 52.92 14.34
C ASP A 80 14.44 51.48 14.06
N PRO A 81 15.30 50.44 14.15
CA PRO A 81 14.89 49.06 13.84
C PRO A 81 13.88 48.49 14.85
N VAL A 82 13.86 49.01 16.08
CA VAL A 82 12.87 48.62 17.09
C VAL A 82 11.49 49.15 16.71
N GLY A 83 11.44 50.39 16.24
CA GLY A 83 10.22 51.02 15.74
C GLY A 83 9.67 50.36 14.49
N ALA A 84 10.55 50.07 13.53
CA ALA A 84 10.21 49.35 12.29
C ALA A 84 9.56 47.98 12.58
N ALA A 85 10.12 47.21 13.51
CA ALA A 85 9.58 45.94 13.94
C ALA A 85 8.18 46.05 14.57
N ALA A 86 7.95 47.06 15.43
CA ALA A 86 6.66 47.29 16.07
C ALA A 86 5.56 47.63 15.05
N VAL A 87 5.87 48.46 14.05
CA VAL A 87 4.95 48.82 12.96
C VAL A 87 4.60 47.60 12.10
N ALA A 88 5.59 46.77 11.75
CA ALA A 88 5.36 45.54 10.99
C ALA A 88 4.47 44.53 11.75
N ALA A 89 4.72 44.31 13.04
CA ALA A 89 3.91 43.43 13.88
C ALA A 89 2.44 43.87 13.94
N VAL A 90 2.17 45.17 14.12
CA VAL A 90 0.81 45.73 14.14
C VAL A 90 0.14 45.69 12.76
N THR A 91 0.90 45.84 11.68
CA THR A 91 0.36 45.76 10.32
C THR A 91 -0.23 44.38 10.00
N VAL A 92 0.42 43.31 10.46
CA VAL A 92 -0.08 41.92 10.33
C VAL A 92 -1.44 41.76 11.02
N LEU A 93 -1.59 42.33 12.22
CA LEU A 93 -2.85 42.30 12.96
C LEU A 93 -3.98 43.03 12.19
N GLY A 94 -3.65 44.14 11.52
CA GLY A 94 -4.63 45.01 10.87
C GLY A 94 -5.06 44.60 9.45
N ALA A 95 -4.18 43.98 8.65
CA ALA A 95 -4.35 43.93 7.18
C ALA A 95 -4.75 42.56 6.57
N GLY A 96 -4.83 41.44 7.31
CA GLY A 96 -5.26 40.18 6.68
C GLY A 96 -5.29 38.86 7.45
N GLY A 97 -5.14 38.83 8.79
CA GLY A 97 -5.17 37.58 9.55
C GLY A 97 -4.01 36.62 9.22
N ALA A 98 -4.03 35.40 9.77
CA ALA A 98 -2.90 34.47 9.73
C ALA A 98 -2.39 34.13 8.31
N ASN A 99 -3.26 34.16 7.30
CA ASN A 99 -2.94 33.79 5.92
C ASN A 99 -2.15 34.88 5.14
N ALA A 100 -2.04 36.10 5.68
CA ALA A 100 -1.34 37.22 5.03
C ALA A 100 0.00 37.60 5.69
N ARG A 101 0.33 37.01 6.85
CA ARG A 101 1.50 37.35 7.68
C ARG A 101 2.80 37.33 6.89
N ASP A 102 3.08 36.23 6.19
CA ASP A 102 4.37 36.03 5.51
C ASP A 102 4.55 37.00 4.34
N ALA A 103 3.47 37.28 3.59
CA ALA A 103 3.49 38.27 2.52
C ALA A 103 3.78 39.68 3.03
N ILE A 104 3.19 40.05 4.18
CA ILE A 104 3.41 41.35 4.83
C ILE A 104 4.86 41.45 5.32
N HIS A 105 5.37 40.44 6.03
CA HIS A 105 6.77 40.44 6.50
C HIS A 105 7.76 40.53 5.34
N ARG A 106 7.50 39.84 4.22
CA ARG A 106 8.33 39.93 3.02
C ARG A 106 8.36 41.34 2.44
N ALA A 107 7.21 42.00 2.35
CA ALA A 107 7.14 43.39 1.88
C ALA A 107 7.94 44.33 2.80
N TYR A 108 7.84 44.16 4.12
CA TYR A 108 8.63 44.93 5.08
C TYR A 108 10.14 44.69 4.94
N VAL A 109 10.59 43.45 4.82
CA VAL A 109 12.02 43.13 4.64
C VAL A 109 12.60 43.80 3.39
N ASP A 110 11.87 43.75 2.27
CA ASP A 110 12.30 44.38 1.01
C ASP A 110 12.24 45.92 1.08
N ALA A 111 11.24 46.49 1.76
CA ALA A 111 11.14 47.93 1.98
C ALA A 111 12.30 48.45 2.84
N TRP A 112 12.58 47.80 3.98
CA TRP A 112 13.71 48.17 4.85
C TRP A 112 15.05 48.09 4.12
N LEU A 113 15.21 47.08 3.27
CA LEU A 113 16.41 46.92 2.45
C LEU A 113 16.57 48.08 1.47
N ALA A 114 15.49 48.46 0.78
CA ALA A 114 15.49 49.54 -0.19
C ALA A 114 15.73 50.92 0.45
N GLU A 115 15.18 51.17 1.64
CA GLU A 115 15.22 52.48 2.29
C GLU A 115 16.44 52.68 3.21
N HIS A 116 16.94 51.61 3.84
CA HIS A 116 17.93 51.71 4.92
C HIS A 116 19.12 50.76 4.79
N GLY A 117 19.12 49.85 3.79
CA GLY A 117 20.21 48.91 3.53
C GLY A 117 20.23 47.69 4.47
N ILE A 118 21.07 46.71 4.12
CA ILE A 118 21.02 45.36 4.71
C ILE A 118 21.35 45.32 6.22
N ALA A 119 22.24 46.20 6.69
CA ALA A 119 22.59 46.26 8.11
C ALA A 119 21.39 46.68 8.98
N PHE A 120 20.58 47.63 8.50
CA PHE A 120 19.34 48.02 9.18
C PHE A 120 18.29 46.89 9.10
N THR A 121 18.09 46.32 7.92
CA THR A 121 17.13 45.21 7.71
C THR A 121 17.41 44.03 8.64
N ALA A 122 18.68 43.67 8.84
CA ALA A 122 19.07 42.59 9.74
C ALA A 122 18.71 42.89 11.20
N CYS A 123 18.99 44.10 11.68
CA CYS A 123 18.60 44.54 13.02
C CYS A 123 17.07 44.58 13.18
N ALA A 124 16.34 45.14 12.22
CA ALA A 124 14.88 45.21 12.26
C ALA A 124 14.22 43.82 12.25
N LEU A 125 14.79 42.85 11.53
CA LEU A 125 14.32 41.46 11.56
C LEU A 125 14.53 40.81 12.94
N VAL A 126 15.68 41.04 13.58
CA VAL A 126 15.94 40.55 14.93
C VAL A 126 14.95 41.16 15.93
N GLU A 127 14.68 42.46 15.82
CA GLU A 127 13.66 43.13 16.64
C GLU A 127 12.26 42.59 16.38
N LEU A 128 11.89 42.31 15.12
CA LEU A 128 10.60 41.72 14.76
C LEU A 128 10.42 40.33 15.39
N SER A 129 11.50 39.54 15.47
CA SER A 129 11.45 38.17 16.03
C SER A 129 11.07 38.10 17.51
N ARG A 130 11.14 39.23 18.21
CA ARG A 130 10.85 39.36 19.64
C ARG A 130 9.76 40.40 19.93
N THR A 131 9.02 40.81 18.91
CA THR A 131 7.95 41.83 19.02
C THR A 131 6.63 41.25 18.54
N GLU A 132 5.57 41.40 19.33
CA GLU A 132 4.22 40.98 18.99
C GLU A 132 3.22 42.12 19.13
N ALA A 133 2.13 42.08 18.37
CA ALA A 133 1.05 43.04 18.49
C ALA A 133 0.11 42.65 19.63
N VAL A 134 -0.30 43.62 20.44
CA VAL A 134 -1.22 43.43 21.56
C VAL A 134 -2.50 44.25 21.38
N ARG A 135 -3.59 43.77 21.98
CA ARG A 135 -4.90 44.43 21.98
C ARG A 135 -5.40 44.62 23.40
N GLN A 136 -6.00 45.78 23.66
CA GLN A 136 -6.66 46.09 24.93
C GLN A 136 -8.01 46.77 24.64
N GLY A 137 -9.05 46.49 25.43
CA GLY A 137 -10.39 47.06 25.18
C GLY A 137 -10.44 48.59 25.35
N GLY A 138 -11.39 49.24 24.67
CA GLY A 138 -11.73 50.65 24.88
C GLY A 138 -10.88 51.67 24.11
N GLY A 139 -10.36 51.29 22.94
CA GLY A 139 -9.49 52.17 22.14
C GLY A 139 -10.03 52.54 20.76
N PRO A 140 -9.28 53.38 20.03
CA PRO A 140 -9.77 54.07 18.82
C PRO A 140 -9.87 53.16 17.59
N TRP A 141 -9.22 51.99 17.59
CA TRP A 141 -9.26 51.06 16.47
C TRP A 141 -10.29 49.97 16.71
N LYS A 142 -11.47 50.09 16.07
CA LYS A 142 -12.58 49.13 16.18
C LYS A 142 -12.97 48.81 17.64
N GLY A 143 -12.93 49.82 18.53
CA GLY A 143 -13.23 49.68 19.96
C GLY A 143 -12.09 49.09 20.81
N THR A 144 -10.87 48.98 20.27
CA THR A 144 -9.69 48.45 20.96
C THR A 144 -8.46 49.35 20.78
N TRP A 145 -7.60 49.39 21.78
CA TRP A 145 -6.23 49.88 21.69
C TRP A 145 -5.37 48.81 21.05
N VAL A 146 -4.44 49.25 20.22
CA VAL A 146 -3.46 48.40 19.55
C VAL A 146 -2.08 48.88 19.97
N GLY A 147 -1.21 47.94 20.33
CA GLY A 147 0.15 48.22 20.77
C GLY A 147 1.12 47.14 20.31
N ALA A 148 2.38 47.28 20.73
CA ALA A 148 3.40 46.25 20.57
C ALA A 148 3.99 45.89 21.93
N ALA A 149 4.35 44.62 22.13
CA ALA A 149 5.01 44.12 23.34
C ALA A 149 6.13 43.15 22.97
N ARG A 150 7.02 42.88 23.94
CA ARG A 150 8.03 41.83 23.80
C ARG A 150 7.42 40.46 24.02
N VAL A 151 7.81 39.50 23.19
CA VAL A 151 7.38 38.10 23.32
C VAL A 151 7.85 37.54 24.67
N GLN A 152 6.92 36.96 25.45
CA GLN A 152 7.23 36.48 26.82
C GLN A 152 8.09 35.22 26.87
N HIS A 153 8.22 34.49 25.76
CA HIS A 153 8.96 33.22 25.71
C HIS A 153 10.34 33.42 25.06
N GLU A 154 11.39 33.45 25.88
CA GLU A 154 12.77 33.74 25.43
C GLU A 154 13.36 32.73 24.43
N ALA A 155 12.72 31.56 24.27
CA ALA A 155 13.17 30.46 23.42
C ALA A 155 12.28 30.21 22.20
N THR A 156 11.51 31.22 21.78
CA THR A 156 10.78 31.25 20.50
C THR A 156 11.30 32.39 19.62
N VAL A 157 11.22 32.21 18.29
CA VAL A 157 11.58 33.22 17.30
C VAL A 157 10.32 33.52 16.49
N ALA A 158 9.72 34.69 16.68
CA ALA A 158 8.43 35.06 16.08
C ALA A 158 8.56 35.62 14.64
N VAL A 159 9.57 35.19 13.89
CA VAL A 159 9.80 35.57 12.48
C VAL A 159 9.70 34.32 11.61
N PRO A 160 9.03 34.38 10.44
CA PRO A 160 8.96 33.23 9.56
C PRO A 160 10.34 32.89 8.98
N ALA A 161 10.61 31.59 8.82
CA ALA A 161 11.93 31.07 8.51
C ALA A 161 12.47 31.56 7.14
N ASP A 162 11.57 31.81 6.18
CA ASP A 162 11.93 32.26 4.83
C ASP A 162 12.52 33.68 4.85
N GLU A 163 12.01 34.58 5.68
CA GLU A 163 12.52 35.95 5.82
C GLU A 163 13.89 35.96 6.50
N ALA A 164 14.09 35.13 7.53
CA ALA A 164 15.41 34.94 8.14
C ALA A 164 16.43 34.38 7.13
N ARG A 165 16.03 33.38 6.34
CA ARG A 165 16.86 32.83 5.26
C ARG A 165 17.16 33.86 4.17
N ARG A 166 16.20 34.73 3.83
CA ARG A 166 16.36 35.81 2.86
C ARG A 166 17.40 36.83 3.33
N VAL A 167 17.27 37.34 4.55
CA VAL A 167 18.22 38.31 5.11
C VAL A 167 19.62 37.71 5.21
N ARG A 168 19.74 36.46 5.70
CA ARG A 168 21.01 35.72 5.70
C ARG A 168 21.63 35.62 4.30
N GLY A 169 20.82 35.29 3.28
CA GLY A 169 21.30 35.19 1.91
C GLY A 169 21.79 36.51 1.32
N LEU A 170 21.14 37.63 1.67
CA LEU A 170 21.58 38.97 1.29
C LEU A 170 22.90 39.35 2.01
N LEU A 171 23.03 39.04 3.30
CA LEU A 171 24.27 39.24 4.06
C LEU A 171 25.43 38.41 3.48
N ALA A 172 25.18 37.18 3.04
CA ALA A 172 26.21 36.29 2.50
C ALA A 172 26.90 36.83 1.24
N VAL A 173 26.21 37.67 0.46
CA VAL A 173 26.70 38.30 -0.78
C VAL A 173 26.91 39.81 -0.64
N ALA A 174 26.72 40.37 0.55
CA ALA A 174 26.93 41.79 0.81
C ALA A 174 28.40 42.17 0.67
N SER A 175 28.66 43.46 0.38
CA SER A 175 30.02 44.00 0.37
C SER A 175 30.71 43.80 1.72
N ASP A 176 32.03 43.80 1.74
CA ASP A 176 32.83 43.68 2.97
C ASP A 176 32.45 44.75 4.00
N ALA A 177 32.24 45.98 3.52
CA ALA A 177 31.84 47.12 4.36
C ALA A 177 30.42 46.93 4.93
N ASP A 178 29.45 46.54 4.11
CA ASP A 178 28.06 46.37 4.58
C ASP A 178 27.92 45.19 5.55
N TYR A 179 28.66 44.11 5.30
CA TYR A 179 28.68 42.95 6.19
C TYR A 179 29.32 43.28 7.54
N ALA A 180 30.47 43.96 7.55
CA ALA A 180 31.11 44.41 8.77
C ALA A 180 30.17 45.34 9.57
N ALA A 181 29.55 46.33 8.90
CA ALA A 181 28.57 47.22 9.51
C ALA A 181 27.35 46.46 10.08
N ALA A 182 26.87 45.42 9.39
CA ALA A 182 25.79 44.58 9.88
C ALA A 182 26.21 43.78 11.12
N VAL A 183 27.39 43.16 11.12
CA VAL A 183 27.93 42.42 12.28
C VAL A 183 28.07 43.35 13.49
N ASP A 184 28.64 44.53 13.31
CA ASP A 184 28.85 45.50 14.40
C ASP A 184 27.53 45.96 15.01
N ARG A 185 26.52 46.28 14.17
CA ARG A 185 25.19 46.67 14.67
C ARG A 185 24.48 45.51 15.34
N LEU A 186 24.49 44.31 14.74
CA LEU A 186 23.82 43.12 15.28
C LEU A 186 24.34 42.73 16.67
N ALA A 187 25.59 43.05 17.01
CA ALA A 187 26.13 42.82 18.35
C ALA A 187 25.26 43.44 19.46
N ALA A 188 24.68 44.62 19.22
CA ALA A 188 23.79 45.30 20.16
C ALA A 188 22.38 44.67 20.29
N HIS A 189 21.99 43.80 19.35
CA HIS A 189 20.67 43.18 19.28
C HIS A 189 20.66 41.71 19.75
N ARG A 190 21.77 41.21 20.30
CA ARG A 190 21.95 39.84 20.82
C ARG A 190 21.34 39.61 22.22
N THR A 191 20.34 40.38 22.64
CA THR A 191 19.76 40.23 23.99
C THR A 191 18.64 39.19 24.04
N GLY A 192 18.81 38.18 24.90
CA GLY A 192 17.89 37.04 25.06
C GLY A 192 18.35 35.78 24.30
N PHE A 193 17.87 34.61 24.72
CA PHE A 193 18.32 33.31 24.16
C PHE A 193 18.00 33.16 22.66
N GLY A 194 16.76 33.38 22.24
CA GLY A 194 16.37 33.29 20.82
C GLY A 194 17.06 34.30 19.91
N ALA A 195 17.26 35.54 20.38
CA ALA A 195 17.92 36.59 19.61
C ALA A 195 19.41 36.27 19.35
N ARG A 196 20.13 35.72 20.33
CA ARG A 196 21.53 35.29 20.14
C ARG A 196 21.66 34.27 19.02
N TRP A 197 20.81 33.25 19.04
CA TRP A 197 20.78 32.22 18.00
C TRP A 197 20.36 32.76 16.64
N LEU A 198 19.36 33.65 16.56
CA LEU A 198 18.98 34.28 15.30
C LEU A 198 20.12 35.13 14.73
N VAL A 199 20.81 35.91 15.55
CA VAL A 199 21.98 36.70 15.12
C VAL A 199 23.10 35.78 14.66
N SER A 200 23.47 34.76 15.43
CA SER A 200 24.50 33.77 15.05
C SER A 200 24.11 33.01 13.77
N TYR A 201 22.82 32.78 13.54
CA TYR A 201 22.30 32.22 12.28
C TYR A 201 22.42 33.18 11.08
N LEU A 202 22.20 34.49 11.26
CA LEU A 202 22.29 35.49 10.20
C LEU A 202 23.76 35.73 9.78
N VAL A 203 24.69 35.68 10.73
CA VAL A 203 26.13 35.87 10.50
C VAL A 203 26.95 34.66 10.98
N PRO A 204 26.79 33.49 10.33
CA PRO A 204 27.41 32.24 10.79
C PRO A 204 28.94 32.24 10.67
N THR A 205 29.59 33.27 10.10
CA THR A 205 31.05 33.37 10.10
C THR A 205 31.62 33.76 11.47
N ARG A 206 30.80 34.28 12.39
CA ARG A 206 31.17 34.54 13.78
C ARG A 206 31.06 33.25 14.60
N GLN A 207 32.00 32.34 14.40
CA GLN A 207 32.00 31.05 15.10
C GLN A 207 32.12 31.21 16.62
N ASP A 208 32.82 32.25 17.09
CA ASP A 208 32.86 32.63 18.51
C ASP A 208 31.47 32.89 19.10
N TRP A 209 30.56 33.46 18.30
CA TRP A 209 29.16 33.68 18.68
C TRP A 209 28.29 32.43 18.63
N VAL A 210 28.62 31.47 17.75
CA VAL A 210 27.95 30.16 17.69
C VAL A 210 28.40 29.31 18.86
N ASP A 211 29.70 29.29 19.17
CA ASP A 211 30.28 28.58 20.32
C ASP A 211 29.70 29.07 21.64
N GLU A 212 29.54 30.41 21.80
CA GLU A 212 28.85 31.00 22.95
C GLU A 212 27.42 30.45 23.09
N CYS A 213 26.68 30.33 21.99
CA CYS A 213 25.32 29.81 21.99
C CYS A 213 25.28 28.30 22.27
N CYS A 214 26.23 27.52 21.75
CA CYS A 214 26.37 26.08 21.98
C CYS A 214 26.70 25.76 23.45
N ALA A 215 27.49 26.61 24.12
CA ALA A 215 27.85 26.45 25.53
C ALA A 215 26.74 26.92 26.51
N ALA A 216 25.75 27.68 26.05
CA ALA A 216 24.73 28.24 26.90
C ALA A 216 23.72 27.18 27.41
N PRO A 217 23.20 27.30 28.65
CA PRO A 217 22.14 26.44 29.15
C PRO A 217 20.87 26.53 28.30
N VAL A 218 20.25 25.37 28.02
CA VAL A 218 19.06 25.29 27.16
C VAL A 218 17.79 25.51 27.98
N PRO A 219 16.92 26.47 27.61
CA PRO A 219 15.64 26.66 28.27
C PRO A 219 14.73 25.43 28.16
N PRO A 220 13.90 25.11 29.18
CA PRO A 220 13.09 23.88 29.22
C PRO A 220 12.16 23.69 28.02
N ARG A 221 11.63 24.81 27.50
CA ARG A 221 10.73 24.87 26.34
C ARG A 221 11.41 25.65 25.23
N THR A 222 12.09 24.95 24.33
CA THR A 222 12.72 25.55 23.15
C THR A 222 11.89 25.23 21.90
N GLY A 223 11.54 26.26 21.12
CA GLY A 223 10.76 26.11 19.89
C GLY A 223 11.53 25.37 18.79
N LEU A 224 10.83 24.59 17.96
CA LEU A 224 11.43 23.82 16.86
C LEU A 224 12.09 24.72 15.81
N ASP A 225 11.50 25.88 15.49
CA ASP A 225 12.07 26.81 14.52
C ASP A 225 13.44 27.35 14.95
N LEU A 226 13.62 27.56 16.26
CA LEU A 226 14.89 27.97 16.83
C LEU A 226 15.96 26.86 16.70
N ILE A 227 15.59 25.60 16.90
CA ILE A 227 16.50 24.45 16.71
C ILE A 227 16.94 24.35 15.24
N LEU A 228 16.04 24.58 14.29
CA LEU A 228 16.37 24.58 12.86
C LEU A 228 17.36 25.70 12.50
N LEU A 229 17.16 26.90 13.03
CA LEU A 229 18.10 28.02 12.87
C LEU A 229 19.45 27.70 13.52
N ALA A 230 19.46 27.13 14.72
CA ALA A 230 20.67 26.74 15.43
C ALA A 230 21.50 25.73 14.65
N LEU A 231 20.87 24.64 14.17
CA LEU A 231 21.52 23.65 13.29
C LEU A 231 22.07 24.28 12.01
N SER A 232 21.35 25.26 11.44
CA SER A 232 21.77 25.95 10.22
C SER A 232 22.90 26.97 10.45
N ALA A 233 23.24 27.30 11.70
CA ALA A 233 24.30 28.23 12.07
C ALA A 233 25.66 27.54 12.31
N LEU A 234 25.67 26.22 12.47
CA LEU A 234 26.86 25.45 12.82
C LEU A 234 27.91 25.49 11.71
N GLY A 235 29.18 25.52 12.11
CA GLY A 235 30.33 25.57 11.22
C GLY A 235 31.47 24.61 11.57
N SER A 236 31.36 23.82 12.64
CA SER A 236 32.36 22.83 13.03
C SER A 236 31.73 21.56 13.63
N ALA A 237 32.48 20.46 13.61
CA ALA A 237 32.05 19.18 14.16
C ALA A 237 31.89 19.22 15.69
N ASP A 238 32.75 19.95 16.40
CA ASP A 238 32.72 20.07 17.87
C ASP A 238 31.40 20.63 18.38
N GLN A 239 30.77 21.54 17.61
CA GLN A 239 29.49 22.14 17.96
C GLN A 239 28.32 21.13 17.96
N LEU A 240 28.45 19.98 17.28
CA LEU A 240 27.41 18.93 17.25
C LEU A 240 27.17 18.30 18.63
N ALA A 241 28.12 18.43 19.56
CA ALA A 241 27.99 17.95 20.93
C ALA A 241 27.19 18.92 21.84
N ALA A 242 26.75 20.07 21.34
CA ALA A 242 26.04 21.06 22.13
C ALA A 242 24.77 20.47 22.79
N PRO A 243 24.46 20.81 24.06
CA PRO A 243 23.28 20.29 24.77
C PRO A 243 21.96 20.51 24.03
N LEU A 244 21.83 21.63 23.30
CA LEU A 244 20.66 21.94 22.47
C LEU A 244 20.42 20.89 21.38
N LEU A 245 21.49 20.27 20.89
CA LEU A 245 21.51 19.36 19.74
C LEU A 245 21.52 17.88 20.15
N MET A 246 21.67 17.59 21.44
CA MET A 246 21.61 16.21 21.97
C MET A 246 20.26 15.52 21.71
N ARG A 247 19.21 16.29 21.40
CA ARG A 247 17.90 15.79 20.97
C ARG A 247 17.88 15.24 19.53
N GLY A 248 18.99 15.37 18.78
CA GLY A 248 19.09 14.92 17.39
C GLY A 248 18.41 15.84 16.39
N LEU A 249 18.23 15.35 15.17
CA LEU A 249 17.50 16.08 14.13
C LEU A 249 15.99 16.16 14.45
N PRO A 250 15.33 17.30 14.19
CA PRO A 250 13.90 17.45 14.45
C PRO A 250 13.08 16.61 13.46
N LEU A 251 12.35 15.64 14.00
CA LEU A 251 11.45 14.78 13.23
C LEU A 251 10.34 15.59 12.55
N TYR A 252 9.92 15.17 11.36
CA TYR A 252 8.91 15.82 10.48
C TYR A 252 9.33 17.18 9.92
N ARG A 253 10.55 17.63 10.21
CA ARG A 253 11.10 18.93 9.80
C ARG A 253 12.49 18.80 9.17
N THR A 254 13.04 17.59 9.11
CA THR A 254 14.31 17.33 8.44
C THR A 254 14.10 17.38 6.93
N ASN A 255 14.47 18.51 6.34
CA ASN A 255 14.29 18.77 4.91
C ASN A 255 15.64 19.00 4.22
N ARG A 256 15.60 19.07 2.88
CA ARG A 256 16.81 19.27 2.06
C ARG A 256 17.59 20.53 2.43
N ALA A 257 16.92 21.61 2.81
CA ALA A 257 17.55 22.89 3.13
C ALA A 257 18.46 22.75 4.37
N LEU A 258 17.96 22.08 5.41
CA LEU A 258 18.70 21.84 6.64
C LEU A 258 19.95 20.99 6.41
N VAL A 259 19.79 19.80 5.81
CA VAL A 259 20.90 18.87 5.63
C VAL A 259 21.96 19.41 4.67
N ALA A 260 21.56 20.09 3.60
CA ALA A 260 22.52 20.71 2.68
C ALA A 260 23.29 21.86 3.35
N THR A 261 22.65 22.62 4.24
CA THR A 261 23.31 23.68 5.02
C THR A 261 24.28 23.11 6.05
N LEU A 262 23.92 22.01 6.72
CA LEU A 262 24.83 21.31 7.64
C LEU A 262 26.07 20.77 6.92
N VAL A 263 25.87 20.15 5.74
CA VAL A 263 26.97 19.63 4.91
C VAL A 263 27.86 20.76 4.38
N ASP A 264 27.29 21.89 3.94
CA ASP A 264 28.06 23.11 3.58
C ASP A 264 28.81 23.71 4.80
N GLY A 265 28.20 23.56 5.98
CA GLY A 265 28.68 24.12 7.24
C GLY A 265 29.88 23.39 7.83
N ILE A 266 29.73 22.08 7.98
CA ILE A 266 30.56 21.17 8.77
C ILE A 266 31.35 20.20 7.88
N GLY A 267 30.89 19.92 6.66
CA GLY A 267 31.48 18.90 5.79
C GLY A 267 31.02 17.48 6.15
N SER A 268 31.87 16.48 5.86
CA SER A 268 31.58 15.06 6.10
C SER A 268 31.46 14.69 7.58
N ASP A 269 31.99 15.51 8.48
CA ASP A 269 31.93 15.30 9.93
C ASP A 269 30.51 15.42 10.51
N VAL A 270 29.51 15.76 9.69
CA VAL A 270 28.09 15.69 10.05
C VAL A 270 27.58 14.25 10.21
N LEU A 271 28.29 13.25 9.67
CA LEU A 271 27.86 11.84 9.63
C LEU A 271 27.35 11.31 11.00
N PRO A 272 28.02 11.52 12.14
CA PRO A 272 27.55 11.01 13.44
C PRO A 272 26.17 11.56 13.84
N LEU A 273 25.84 12.80 13.49
CA LEU A 273 24.51 13.39 13.73
C LEU A 273 23.45 12.69 12.88
N LEU A 274 23.76 12.43 11.60
CA LEU A 274 22.86 11.73 10.68
C LEU A 274 22.58 10.30 11.13
N LEU A 275 23.62 9.57 11.55
CA LEU A 275 23.48 8.18 12.03
C LEU A 275 22.68 8.09 13.33
N ARG A 276 22.94 8.99 14.30
CA ARG A 276 22.14 9.07 15.52
C ARG A 276 20.64 9.27 15.24
N ALA A 277 20.33 10.05 14.21
CA ALA A 277 18.94 10.28 13.80
C ALA A 277 18.32 9.03 13.14
N VAL A 278 19.07 8.34 12.27
CA VAL A 278 18.60 7.12 11.59
C VAL A 278 18.40 5.94 12.55
N ASP A 279 19.28 5.80 13.53
CA ASP A 279 19.25 4.70 14.51
C ASP A 279 18.23 4.95 15.64
N GLY A 280 17.72 6.17 15.77
CA GLY A 280 16.59 6.50 16.61
C GLY A 280 15.30 5.87 16.07
N GLY A 281 14.71 4.93 16.80
CA GLY A 281 13.64 4.01 16.33
C GLY A 281 12.32 4.62 15.80
N SER A 282 12.15 5.94 15.74
CA SER A 282 10.92 6.61 15.27
C SER A 282 11.22 7.79 14.34
N MET A 283 11.70 7.51 13.12
CA MET A 283 11.91 8.53 12.09
C MET A 283 10.91 8.42 10.94
N PRO A 284 10.22 9.51 10.55
CA PRO A 284 9.33 9.56 9.39
C PRO A 284 10.04 9.14 8.09
N SER A 285 9.30 8.55 7.16
CA SER A 285 9.86 7.99 5.92
C SER A 285 10.54 9.03 5.03
N ASP A 286 10.02 10.25 4.95
CA ASP A 286 10.59 11.32 4.10
C ASP A 286 11.87 11.92 4.70
N ASP A 287 11.89 12.12 6.03
CA ASP A 287 13.08 12.52 6.78
C ASP A 287 14.19 11.47 6.60
N ARG A 288 13.85 10.17 6.75
CA ARG A 288 14.80 9.07 6.56
C ARG A 288 15.38 9.05 5.16
N ARG A 289 14.56 9.24 4.12
CA ARG A 289 15.05 9.35 2.73
C ARG A 289 16.05 10.49 2.61
N THR A 290 15.69 11.67 3.11
CA THR A 290 16.53 12.88 3.03
C THR A 290 17.89 12.66 3.72
N VAL A 291 17.90 12.02 4.88
CA VAL A 291 19.13 11.70 5.62
C VAL A 291 19.97 10.65 4.87
N MET A 292 19.37 9.55 4.41
CA MET A 292 20.09 8.50 3.66
C MET A 292 20.71 9.03 2.36
N GLU A 293 19.98 9.84 1.61
CA GLU A 293 20.51 10.53 0.41
C GLU A 293 21.65 11.50 0.76
N THR A 294 21.64 12.06 1.97
CA THR A 294 22.75 12.92 2.45
C THR A 294 23.97 12.08 2.80
N ILE A 295 23.80 10.94 3.45
CA ILE A 295 24.90 10.00 3.75
C ILE A 295 25.55 9.48 2.47
N ALA A 296 24.74 9.09 1.46
CA ALA A 296 25.22 8.64 0.15
C ALA A 296 26.10 9.66 -0.58
N PHE A 297 25.94 10.92 -0.23
CA PHE A 297 26.63 12.04 -0.85
C PHE A 297 27.97 12.36 -0.14
N LEU A 298 28.19 11.88 1.08
CA LEU A 298 29.42 12.14 1.82
C LEU A 298 30.58 11.31 1.23
N PRO A 299 31.69 11.97 0.83
CA PRO A 299 32.83 11.33 0.19
C PRO A 299 33.75 10.65 1.22
N THR A 300 33.22 9.75 2.05
CA THR A 300 34.02 9.00 3.03
C THR A 300 33.69 7.51 3.05
N ASP A 301 34.66 6.70 3.46
CA ASP A 301 34.48 5.25 3.61
C ASP A 301 33.46 4.93 4.71
N GLU A 302 33.47 5.71 5.80
CA GLU A 302 32.57 5.54 6.94
C GLU A 302 31.11 5.75 6.52
N ALA A 303 30.84 6.70 5.63
CA ALA A 303 29.49 6.94 5.12
C ALA A 303 29.01 5.76 4.25
N PHE A 304 29.90 5.21 3.43
CA PHE A 304 29.59 4.05 2.58
C PHE A 304 29.32 2.79 3.42
N TRP A 305 30.19 2.49 4.41
CA TRP A 305 29.98 1.41 5.37
C TRP A 305 28.69 1.58 6.16
N ALA A 306 28.39 2.80 6.60
CA ALA A 306 27.18 3.06 7.36
C ALA A 306 25.89 2.74 6.58
N LEU A 307 25.90 2.92 5.26
CA LEU A 307 24.80 2.50 4.38
C LEU A 307 24.75 0.98 4.22
N LEU A 308 25.90 0.33 4.09
CA LEU A 308 26.01 -1.12 3.93
C LEU A 308 25.54 -1.87 5.18
N ASP A 309 25.93 -1.41 6.38
CA ASP A 309 25.48 -1.96 7.66
C ASP A 309 23.97 -1.83 7.87
N ARG A 310 23.33 -0.92 7.13
CA ARG A 310 21.92 -0.56 7.27
C ARG A 310 21.07 -0.97 6.07
N LEU A 311 21.53 -1.93 5.25
CA LEU A 311 20.80 -2.42 4.08
C LEU A 311 19.36 -2.90 4.37
N GLY A 312 19.06 -3.30 5.61
CA GLY A 312 17.72 -3.66 6.07
C GLY A 312 16.80 -2.47 6.36
N LEU A 313 17.33 -1.25 6.45
CA LEU A 313 16.54 -0.04 6.68
C LEU A 313 15.97 0.51 5.36
N LYS A 314 14.76 1.08 5.45
CA LYS A 314 14.11 1.76 4.34
C LYS A 314 15.03 2.86 3.77
N HIS A 315 15.14 2.92 2.44
CA HIS A 315 15.96 3.85 1.65
C HIS A 315 17.48 3.61 1.65
N ALA A 316 18.01 2.71 2.49
CA ALA A 316 19.46 2.48 2.56
C ALA A 316 20.04 1.90 1.26
N ARG A 317 19.35 0.94 0.62
CA ARG A 317 19.76 0.38 -0.69
C ARG A 317 19.85 1.43 -1.79
N ALA A 318 18.83 2.28 -1.89
CA ALA A 318 18.80 3.37 -2.87
C ALA A 318 19.97 4.34 -2.66
N ALA A 319 20.21 4.71 -1.41
CA ALA A 319 21.33 5.55 -1.03
C ALA A 319 22.68 4.87 -1.33
N LEU A 320 22.84 3.58 -1.06
CA LEU A 320 24.06 2.83 -1.37
C LEU A 320 24.32 2.79 -2.89
N GLY A 321 23.29 2.55 -3.70
CA GLY A 321 23.42 2.57 -5.17
C GLY A 321 23.84 3.95 -5.69
N GLU A 322 23.26 5.02 -5.16
CA GLU A 322 23.67 6.39 -5.50
C GLU A 322 25.10 6.71 -5.04
N ALA A 323 25.50 6.23 -3.86
CA ALA A 323 26.87 6.34 -3.36
C ALA A 323 27.85 5.59 -4.28
N ALA A 324 27.50 4.39 -4.73
CA ALA A 324 28.33 3.58 -5.61
C ALA A 324 28.51 4.20 -7.00
N ARG A 325 27.44 4.78 -7.55
CA ARG A 325 27.48 5.55 -8.81
C ARG A 325 28.35 6.80 -8.69
N ARG A 326 28.37 7.44 -7.51
CA ARG A 326 29.13 8.66 -7.25
C ARG A 326 30.61 8.38 -6.93
N PHE A 327 30.89 7.27 -6.27
CA PHE A 327 32.21 6.86 -5.79
C PHE A 327 32.54 5.43 -6.28
N PRO A 328 32.70 5.21 -7.60
CA PRO A 328 32.77 3.87 -8.17
C PRO A 328 34.03 3.07 -7.79
N VAL A 329 35.17 3.71 -7.52
CA VAL A 329 36.39 3.03 -7.03
C VAL A 329 36.21 2.65 -5.56
N ARG A 330 35.69 3.56 -4.72
CA ARG A 330 35.31 3.25 -3.32
C ARG A 330 34.31 2.10 -3.26
N ALA A 331 33.28 2.07 -4.09
CA ALA A 331 32.31 1.00 -4.13
C ALA A 331 32.94 -0.36 -4.49
N LEU A 332 33.81 -0.39 -5.50
CA LEU A 332 34.53 -1.59 -5.89
C LEU A 332 35.32 -2.17 -4.71
N ARG A 333 36.09 -1.33 -4.01
CA ARG A 333 36.88 -1.73 -2.85
C ARG A 333 36.02 -2.18 -1.67
N LEU A 334 35.01 -1.41 -1.30
CA LEU A 334 34.25 -1.65 -0.07
C LEU A 334 33.22 -2.78 -0.22
N LEU A 335 32.61 -2.96 -1.40
CA LEU A 335 31.70 -4.09 -1.64
C LEU A 335 32.46 -5.43 -1.64
N ALA A 336 33.65 -5.46 -2.25
CA ALA A 336 34.53 -6.62 -2.22
C ALA A 336 35.02 -6.95 -0.80
N ALA A 337 35.48 -5.93 -0.05
CA ALA A 337 35.89 -6.11 1.35
C ALA A 337 34.75 -6.61 2.26
N ALA A 338 33.50 -6.24 1.95
CA ALA A 338 32.33 -6.72 2.69
C ALA A 338 31.88 -8.13 2.33
N GLY A 339 32.46 -8.76 1.29
CA GLY A 339 31.96 -10.01 0.73
C GLY A 339 30.55 -9.88 0.13
N ALA A 340 30.17 -8.67 -0.31
CA ALA A 340 28.87 -8.39 -0.90
C ALA A 340 28.85 -8.76 -2.39
N ASP A 341 29.20 -10.02 -2.71
CA ASP A 341 29.47 -10.51 -4.08
C ASP A 341 28.35 -10.17 -5.08
N GLU A 342 27.09 -10.19 -4.65
CA GLU A 342 25.95 -9.86 -5.49
C GLU A 342 25.88 -8.37 -5.87
N LEU A 343 26.15 -7.47 -4.92
CA LEU A 343 26.22 -6.03 -5.18
C LEU A 343 27.48 -5.69 -5.99
N LEU A 344 28.59 -6.40 -5.71
CA LEU A 344 29.83 -6.28 -6.44
C LEU A 344 29.66 -6.70 -7.91
N ALA A 345 28.94 -7.78 -8.20
CA ALA A 345 28.67 -8.23 -9.56
C ALA A 345 27.94 -7.17 -10.38
N GLY A 346 26.89 -6.56 -9.81
CA GLY A 346 26.18 -5.45 -10.45
C GLY A 346 27.10 -4.25 -10.72
N HIS A 347 27.99 -3.93 -9.79
CA HIS A 347 28.94 -2.81 -9.92
C HIS A 347 30.03 -3.09 -10.98
N VAL A 348 30.58 -4.30 -11.01
CA VAL A 348 31.59 -4.73 -12.00
C VAL A 348 31.02 -4.72 -13.40
N ALA A 349 29.80 -5.21 -13.58
CA ALA A 349 29.10 -5.18 -14.86
C ALA A 349 28.82 -3.74 -15.34
N ALA A 350 28.54 -2.82 -14.41
CA ALA A 350 28.23 -1.42 -14.71
C ALA A 350 29.44 -0.56 -15.05
N HIS A 351 30.62 -0.93 -14.56
CA HIS A 351 31.80 -0.08 -14.63
C HIS A 351 33.06 -0.85 -15.06
N PRO A 352 33.06 -1.54 -16.23
CA PRO A 352 34.19 -2.37 -16.67
C PRO A 352 35.49 -1.56 -16.82
N GLU A 353 35.39 -0.32 -17.27
CA GLU A 353 36.55 0.59 -17.38
C GLU A 353 37.13 0.96 -16.01
N VAL A 354 36.27 1.20 -15.01
CA VAL A 354 36.71 1.50 -13.63
C VAL A 354 37.37 0.28 -13.02
N VAL A 355 36.82 -0.91 -13.25
CA VAL A 355 37.42 -2.17 -12.80
C VAL A 355 38.81 -2.32 -13.40
N ALA A 356 38.96 -2.20 -14.72
CA ALA A 356 40.25 -2.33 -15.39
C ALA A 356 41.29 -1.30 -14.90
N ALA A 357 40.87 -0.06 -14.65
CA ALA A 357 41.75 1.00 -14.17
C ALA A 357 42.14 0.86 -12.69
N ALA A 358 41.21 0.43 -11.82
CA ALA A 358 41.43 0.35 -10.38
C ALA A 358 42.11 -0.94 -9.95
N LEU A 359 41.85 -2.07 -10.64
CA LEU A 359 42.31 -3.41 -10.25
C LEU A 359 43.80 -3.50 -9.90
N PRO A 360 44.75 -2.89 -10.65
CA PRO A 360 46.17 -2.97 -10.32
C PRO A 360 46.58 -2.29 -9.00
N GLY A 361 45.74 -1.39 -8.47
CA GLY A 361 45.99 -0.64 -7.24
C GLY A 361 45.21 -1.15 -6.02
N LEU A 362 44.43 -2.22 -6.15
CA LEU A 362 43.65 -2.80 -5.06
C LEU A 362 44.49 -3.76 -4.20
N PRO A 363 44.16 -3.92 -2.90
CA PRO A 363 44.73 -4.98 -2.07
C PRO A 363 44.48 -6.38 -2.66
N ASP A 364 45.41 -7.32 -2.47
CA ASP A 364 45.38 -8.66 -3.10
C ASP A 364 44.08 -9.44 -2.85
N ASP A 365 43.54 -9.37 -1.63
CA ASP A 365 42.29 -10.04 -1.24
C ASP A 365 41.06 -9.43 -1.93
N VAL A 366 41.04 -8.11 -2.08
CA VAL A 366 40.02 -7.36 -2.80
C VAL A 366 40.10 -7.61 -4.30
N ALA A 367 41.31 -7.58 -4.88
CA ALA A 367 41.53 -7.84 -6.31
C ALA A 367 41.06 -9.24 -6.70
N ALA A 368 41.41 -10.26 -5.92
CA ALA A 368 40.97 -11.64 -6.15
C ALA A 368 39.44 -11.80 -6.09
N ALA A 369 38.76 -11.07 -5.22
CA ALA A 369 37.30 -11.07 -5.15
C ALA A 369 36.67 -10.41 -6.39
N VAL A 370 37.21 -9.27 -6.84
CA VAL A 370 36.75 -8.56 -8.04
C VAL A 370 36.96 -9.41 -9.30
N GLU A 371 38.12 -10.04 -9.47
CA GLU A 371 38.43 -10.89 -10.62
C GLU A 371 37.49 -12.10 -10.70
N ARG A 372 37.28 -12.79 -9.58
CA ARG A 372 36.36 -13.92 -9.48
C ARG A 372 34.94 -13.54 -9.92
N VAL A 373 34.46 -12.38 -9.50
CA VAL A 373 33.12 -11.88 -9.87
C VAL A 373 33.07 -11.43 -11.33
N ALA A 374 34.15 -10.83 -11.85
CA ALA A 374 34.24 -10.42 -13.25
C ALA A 374 34.15 -11.62 -14.21
N VAL A 375 34.87 -12.72 -13.91
CA VAL A 375 34.81 -13.96 -14.70
C VAL A 375 33.41 -14.57 -14.70
N ALA A 376 32.73 -14.57 -13.54
CA ALA A 376 31.37 -15.07 -13.44
C ALA A 376 30.33 -14.21 -14.18
N SER A 377 30.71 -13.01 -14.63
CA SER A 377 29.83 -12.03 -15.28
C SER A 377 30.04 -11.93 -16.80
N GLU A 378 30.77 -12.88 -17.41
CA GLU A 378 31.00 -12.91 -18.86
C GLU A 378 29.68 -13.12 -19.63
N ARG A 379 29.47 -12.33 -20.69
CA ARG A 379 28.20 -12.28 -21.43
C ARG A 379 28.21 -13.22 -22.64
N VAL A 380 27.06 -13.87 -22.88
CA VAL A 380 26.76 -14.65 -24.08
C VAL A 380 26.56 -13.73 -25.29
N ALA A 381 26.92 -14.18 -26.49
CA ALA A 381 26.81 -13.40 -27.72
C ALA A 381 25.34 -13.13 -28.14
N ASP A 382 25.09 -11.98 -28.76
CA ASP A 382 23.76 -11.59 -29.24
C ASP A 382 23.26 -12.49 -30.39
N ALA A 383 21.94 -12.68 -30.44
CA ALA A 383 21.20 -13.34 -31.50
C ALA A 383 21.11 -12.49 -32.79
N ALA A 384 21.00 -13.14 -33.94
CA ALA A 384 20.76 -12.46 -35.21
C ALA A 384 19.31 -11.92 -35.31
N PRO A 385 19.03 -10.88 -36.13
CA PRO A 385 17.70 -10.26 -36.21
C PRO A 385 16.54 -11.20 -36.57
N ASP A 386 16.81 -12.27 -37.34
CA ASP A 386 15.85 -13.29 -37.73
C ASP A 386 15.61 -14.38 -36.65
N GLU A 387 16.47 -14.43 -35.63
CA GLU A 387 16.34 -15.31 -34.47
C GLU A 387 15.56 -14.64 -33.31
N VAL A 388 15.35 -13.32 -33.37
CA VAL A 388 14.61 -12.55 -32.36
C VAL A 388 13.10 -12.72 -32.56
N PRO A 389 12.31 -12.97 -31.49
CA PRO A 389 10.84 -13.06 -31.59
C PRO A 389 10.22 -11.84 -32.27
N ALA A 390 9.25 -12.07 -33.17
CA ALA A 390 8.67 -11.04 -34.03
C ALA A 390 8.08 -9.85 -33.25
N VAL A 391 7.47 -10.10 -32.09
CA VAL A 391 6.93 -9.06 -31.20
C VAL A 391 8.02 -8.12 -30.66
N LEU A 392 9.26 -8.59 -30.50
CA LEU A 392 10.39 -7.76 -30.05
C LEU A 392 11.11 -7.10 -31.22
N ALA A 393 11.21 -7.79 -32.36
CA ALA A 393 11.83 -7.25 -33.57
C ALA A 393 11.00 -6.11 -34.20
N ALA A 394 9.67 -6.23 -34.20
CA ALA A 394 8.75 -5.24 -34.73
C ALA A 394 7.55 -5.00 -33.77
N PRO A 395 7.74 -4.29 -32.65
CA PRO A 395 6.71 -4.17 -31.63
C PRO A 395 5.44 -3.44 -32.13
N PRO A 396 4.24 -4.04 -32.02
CA PRO A 396 3.02 -3.50 -32.63
C PRO A 396 2.59 -2.16 -32.02
N TRP A 397 2.92 -1.90 -30.75
CA TRP A 397 2.59 -0.64 -30.09
C TRP A 397 3.42 0.56 -30.59
N ARG A 398 4.55 0.33 -31.28
CA ARG A 398 5.37 1.38 -31.88
C ARG A 398 4.79 1.89 -33.21
N ALA A 399 3.94 1.10 -33.88
CA ALA A 399 3.27 1.45 -35.12
C ALA A 399 1.78 1.03 -35.11
N PRO A 400 0.94 1.62 -34.24
CA PRO A 400 -0.44 1.20 -34.06
C PRO A 400 -1.31 1.50 -35.28
N ARG A 401 -2.21 0.56 -35.62
CA ARG A 401 -3.19 0.69 -36.70
C ARG A 401 -4.50 1.28 -36.17
N ARG A 402 -4.95 2.38 -36.78
CA ARG A 402 -6.13 3.14 -36.33
C ARG A 402 -7.03 3.47 -37.52
N PRO A 403 -8.14 2.74 -37.70
CA PRO A 403 -9.14 3.10 -38.69
C PRO A 403 -9.68 4.51 -38.41
N VAL A 404 -9.74 5.37 -39.43
CA VAL A 404 -10.25 6.75 -39.31
C VAL A 404 -11.27 7.00 -40.42
N LEU A 405 -12.46 7.45 -40.04
CA LEU A 405 -13.51 7.90 -40.96
C LEU A 405 -13.92 9.34 -40.62
N LYS A 406 -13.95 10.21 -41.64
CA LYS A 406 -14.33 11.62 -41.49
C LYS A 406 -15.81 11.82 -41.78
N GLY A 407 -16.41 12.85 -41.17
CA GLY A 407 -17.78 13.28 -41.48
C GLY A 407 -18.90 12.55 -40.73
N LEU A 408 -18.57 11.70 -39.75
CA LEU A 408 -19.56 11.04 -38.89
C LEU A 408 -20.09 12.02 -37.82
N THR A 409 -21.40 12.05 -37.63
CA THR A 409 -22.07 12.87 -36.61
C THR A 409 -22.90 12.01 -35.68
N PRO A 410 -22.80 12.16 -34.35
CA PRO A 410 -23.60 11.36 -33.42
C PRO A 410 -25.09 11.67 -33.59
N PRO A 411 -25.99 10.70 -33.31
CA PRO A 411 -27.43 10.95 -33.23
C PRO A 411 -27.80 12.06 -32.24
N ALA A 412 -28.97 12.69 -32.44
CA ALA A 412 -29.50 13.71 -31.53
C ALA A 412 -29.77 13.13 -30.12
N PRO A 413 -29.59 13.93 -29.05
CA PRO A 413 -29.82 13.47 -27.68
C PRO A 413 -31.28 13.08 -27.45
N ARG A 414 -31.50 11.99 -26.73
CA ARG A 414 -32.84 11.54 -26.34
C ARG A 414 -32.86 10.95 -24.93
N LEU A 415 -34.05 10.88 -24.35
CA LEU A 415 -34.29 10.21 -23.08
C LEU A 415 -34.69 8.75 -23.30
N ALA A 416 -34.25 7.88 -22.41
CA ALA A 416 -34.58 6.47 -22.34
C ALA A 416 -34.85 6.09 -20.88
N TRP A 417 -36.06 6.39 -20.41
CA TRP A 417 -36.55 6.02 -19.08
C TRP A 417 -36.95 4.55 -19.02
N HIS A 418 -36.71 3.89 -17.89
CA HIS A 418 -37.36 2.61 -17.59
C HIS A 418 -38.79 2.84 -17.13
N GLU A 419 -39.60 1.78 -17.17
CA GLU A 419 -40.98 1.84 -16.71
C GLU A 419 -41.04 2.27 -15.23
N GLY A 420 -41.86 3.28 -14.92
CA GLY A 420 -42.04 3.81 -13.57
C GLY A 420 -40.93 4.74 -13.04
N GLU A 421 -39.73 4.69 -13.60
CA GLU A 421 -38.54 5.41 -13.10
C GLU A 421 -38.71 6.94 -13.08
N ARG A 422 -39.27 7.53 -14.15
CA ARG A 422 -39.53 8.98 -14.18
C ARG A 422 -40.47 9.43 -13.06
N ARG A 423 -41.48 8.60 -12.74
CA ARG A 423 -42.44 8.88 -11.67
C ARG A 423 -41.79 8.75 -10.29
N GLU A 424 -40.94 7.74 -10.11
CA GLU A 424 -40.12 7.57 -8.90
C GLU A 424 -39.25 8.81 -8.66
N TRP A 425 -38.55 9.29 -9.68
CA TRP A 425 -37.64 10.44 -9.55
C TRP A 425 -38.37 11.74 -9.23
N LEU A 426 -39.57 11.95 -9.79
CA LEU A 426 -40.44 13.07 -9.42
C LEU A 426 -40.90 13.00 -7.95
N GLY A 427 -40.98 11.80 -7.37
CA GLY A 427 -41.35 11.57 -5.97
C GLY A 427 -40.19 11.65 -4.97
N THR A 428 -38.99 12.06 -5.38
CA THR A 428 -37.81 12.13 -4.51
C THR A 428 -38.02 13.14 -3.38
N GLU A 429 -37.92 12.71 -2.11
CA GLU A 429 -38.04 13.61 -0.96
C GLU A 429 -36.81 14.52 -0.79
N LEU A 430 -37.04 15.84 -0.84
CA LEU A 430 -35.98 16.88 -0.76
C LEU A 430 -35.88 17.57 0.63
N ASP A 431 -36.81 17.26 1.54
CA ASP A 431 -37.16 18.12 2.70
C ASP A 431 -36.00 18.36 3.68
N LYS A 432 -35.15 17.36 3.91
CA LYS A 432 -34.03 17.43 4.86
C LYS A 432 -32.75 18.13 4.35
N HIS A 433 -32.65 18.45 3.06
CA HIS A 433 -31.42 18.98 2.44
C HIS A 433 -31.58 20.26 1.62
N VAL A 434 -32.76 20.47 1.02
CA VAL A 434 -33.06 21.68 0.22
C VAL A 434 -33.92 22.67 1.01
N GLY A 435 -34.69 22.19 1.99
CA GLY A 435 -35.68 22.94 2.75
C GLY A 435 -36.90 23.28 1.89
N LYS A 436 -38.11 22.99 2.38
CA LYS A 436 -39.34 23.41 1.70
C LYS A 436 -39.45 24.95 1.66
N PRO A 437 -39.83 25.54 0.52
CA PRO A 437 -40.19 26.95 0.46
C PRO A 437 -41.44 27.23 1.33
N GLY A 438 -41.57 28.46 1.83
CA GLY A 438 -42.80 28.91 2.47
C GLY A 438 -43.97 29.01 1.48
N ASP A 439 -45.20 29.08 1.98
CA ASP A 439 -46.41 29.14 1.16
C ASP A 439 -46.55 30.47 0.36
N ASP A 440 -45.76 31.49 0.71
CA ASP A 440 -45.82 32.87 0.19
C ASP A 440 -44.59 33.29 -0.63
N VAL A 441 -43.81 32.34 -1.16
CA VAL A 441 -42.60 32.65 -1.94
C VAL A 441 -42.90 33.36 -3.27
N ASP A 442 -42.32 34.55 -3.44
CA ASP A 442 -42.26 35.26 -4.72
C ASP A 442 -41.15 34.69 -5.62
N TRP A 443 -41.56 33.86 -6.58
CA TRP A 443 -40.65 33.18 -7.49
C TRP A 443 -39.96 34.11 -8.50
N GLU A 444 -40.58 35.23 -8.87
CA GLU A 444 -39.98 36.21 -9.80
C GLU A 444 -38.90 37.03 -9.08
N ALA A 445 -39.14 37.44 -7.84
CA ALA A 445 -38.14 38.07 -7.00
C ALA A 445 -36.95 37.11 -6.72
N ALA A 446 -37.22 35.83 -6.47
CA ALA A 446 -36.18 34.82 -6.30
C ALA A 446 -35.34 34.59 -7.57
N ALA A 447 -35.98 34.61 -8.76
CA ALA A 447 -35.31 34.52 -10.05
C ALA A 447 -34.41 35.74 -10.32
N GLU A 448 -34.87 36.95 -9.97
CA GLU A 448 -34.08 38.16 -10.13
C GLU A 448 -32.88 38.21 -9.18
N GLY A 449 -33.08 37.81 -7.91
CA GLY A 449 -31.99 37.68 -6.93
C GLY A 449 -30.93 36.63 -7.30
N TYR A 450 -31.32 35.61 -8.10
CA TYR A 450 -30.37 34.67 -8.70
C TYR A 450 -29.55 35.33 -9.82
N ARG A 451 -30.18 36.13 -10.70
CA ARG A 451 -29.49 36.83 -11.79
C ARG A 451 -28.53 37.92 -11.28
N SER A 452 -28.84 38.59 -10.17
CA SER A 452 -28.02 39.65 -9.58
C SER A 452 -26.83 39.14 -8.73
N GLY A 453 -26.84 37.86 -8.34
CA GLY A 453 -25.79 37.23 -7.52
C GLY A 453 -25.90 37.47 -6.01
N GLU A 454 -26.98 38.09 -5.54
CA GLU A 454 -27.22 38.47 -4.13
C GLU A 454 -27.67 37.29 -3.25
N HIS A 455 -28.35 36.27 -3.81
CA HIS A 455 -28.96 35.19 -3.02
C HIS A 455 -28.54 33.78 -3.47
N LYS A 456 -27.37 33.32 -3.01
CA LYS A 456 -26.81 32.01 -3.40
C LYS A 456 -27.50 30.78 -2.78
N LEU A 457 -28.12 30.87 -1.59
CA LEU A 457 -28.81 29.71 -0.98
C LEU A 457 -30.23 29.49 -1.52
N ALA A 458 -30.95 30.55 -1.93
CA ALA A 458 -32.34 30.49 -2.42
C ALA A 458 -32.46 29.90 -3.84
N ALA A 459 -31.36 29.85 -4.60
CA ALA A 459 -31.34 29.37 -5.97
C ALA A 459 -31.73 27.88 -6.12
N LEU A 460 -31.43 27.03 -5.13
CA LEU A 460 -31.75 25.60 -5.22
C LEU A 460 -33.25 25.33 -5.01
N GLN A 461 -33.90 26.07 -4.10
CA GLN A 461 -35.35 26.00 -3.88
C GLN A 461 -36.10 26.48 -5.13
N LEU A 462 -35.64 27.57 -5.76
CA LEU A 462 -36.16 28.04 -7.05
C LEU A 462 -36.09 26.94 -8.12
N MET A 463 -34.94 26.27 -8.28
CA MET A 463 -34.76 25.25 -9.32
C MET A 463 -35.59 23.98 -9.08
N CYS A 464 -35.79 23.59 -7.82
CA CYS A 464 -36.54 22.37 -7.49
C CYS A 464 -38.06 22.58 -7.40
N TYR A 465 -38.52 23.72 -6.88
CA TYR A 465 -39.93 23.97 -6.55
C TYR A 465 -40.59 25.08 -7.38
N GLY A 466 -39.82 25.94 -8.04
CA GLY A 466 -40.36 27.07 -8.79
C GLY A 466 -41.24 26.66 -9.98
N PRO A 467 -42.07 27.58 -10.51
CA PRO A 467 -42.83 27.39 -11.74
C PRO A 467 -41.90 27.08 -12.93
N GLU A 468 -42.35 26.24 -13.87
CA GLU A 468 -41.47 25.79 -14.97
C GLU A 468 -41.09 26.93 -15.92
N GLU A 469 -42.01 27.86 -16.11
CA GLU A 469 -41.90 29.03 -16.98
C GLU A 469 -40.79 29.98 -16.49
N VAL A 470 -40.62 30.07 -15.17
CA VAL A 470 -39.60 30.89 -14.51
C VAL A 470 -38.24 30.19 -14.52
N VAL A 471 -38.22 28.86 -14.31
CA VAL A 471 -37.00 28.08 -14.13
C VAL A 471 -36.33 27.69 -15.45
N ARG A 472 -37.09 27.28 -16.47
CA ARG A 472 -36.54 26.78 -17.76
C ARG A 472 -35.53 27.75 -18.41
N PRO A 473 -35.76 29.08 -18.47
CA PRO A 473 -34.78 30.02 -19.02
C PRO A 473 -33.49 30.14 -18.20
N LEU A 474 -33.53 29.79 -16.90
CA LEU A 474 -32.39 29.91 -15.98
C LEU A 474 -31.51 28.66 -15.94
N LEU A 475 -32.06 27.48 -16.28
CA LEU A 475 -31.35 26.19 -16.23
C LEU A 475 -30.01 26.18 -17.01
N PRO A 476 -29.91 26.71 -18.26
CA PRO A 476 -28.65 26.67 -18.99
C PRO A 476 -27.50 27.36 -18.25
N GLY A 477 -27.78 28.44 -17.52
CA GLY A 477 -26.82 29.24 -16.75
C GLY A 477 -26.68 28.85 -15.28
N TYR A 478 -27.34 27.77 -14.82
CA TYR A 478 -27.27 27.36 -13.42
C TYR A 478 -25.94 26.67 -13.05
N GLU A 479 -25.15 27.28 -12.15
CA GLU A 479 -23.81 26.79 -11.77
C GLU A 479 -23.79 25.79 -10.59
N GLY A 480 -24.88 25.68 -9.82
CA GLY A 480 -25.01 24.76 -8.69
C GLY A 480 -24.22 25.19 -7.43
N LEU A 481 -24.91 25.35 -6.29
CA LEU A 481 -24.31 25.98 -5.09
C LEU A 481 -24.03 25.01 -3.92
N VAL A 482 -24.52 23.78 -3.96
CA VAL A 482 -24.29 22.77 -2.91
C VAL A 482 -23.82 21.46 -3.51
N ARG A 483 -22.51 21.19 -3.40
CA ARG A 483 -21.89 19.96 -3.94
C ARG A 483 -22.19 18.70 -3.11
N ARG A 484 -22.51 18.87 -1.83
CA ARG A 484 -22.91 17.77 -0.94
C ARG A 484 -24.38 17.42 -1.25
N PHE A 485 -24.67 16.14 -1.55
CA PHE A 485 -26.01 15.62 -1.89
C PHE A 485 -26.60 16.03 -3.25
N ALA A 486 -25.77 16.43 -4.22
CA ALA A 486 -26.26 16.82 -5.56
C ALA A 486 -27.09 15.74 -6.28
N HIS A 487 -26.80 14.47 -6.04
CA HIS A 487 -27.58 13.34 -6.54
C HIS A 487 -29.04 13.32 -6.08
N VAL A 488 -29.36 13.92 -4.93
CA VAL A 488 -30.71 13.91 -4.35
C VAL A 488 -31.62 14.90 -5.07
N TRP A 489 -31.17 16.14 -5.25
CA TRP A 489 -31.98 17.18 -5.88
C TRP A 489 -31.91 17.21 -7.41
N MET A 490 -30.90 16.56 -8.02
CA MET A 490 -30.81 16.43 -9.47
C MET A 490 -31.86 15.47 -10.06
N ARG A 491 -32.25 14.41 -9.35
CA ARG A 491 -33.26 13.45 -9.84
C ARG A 491 -34.60 14.11 -10.21
N PRO A 492 -35.26 14.88 -9.31
CA PRO A 492 -36.50 15.56 -9.68
C PRO A 492 -36.29 16.65 -10.73
N LEU A 493 -35.12 17.30 -10.75
CA LEU A 493 -34.78 18.30 -11.78
C LEU A 493 -34.71 17.67 -13.18
N VAL A 494 -34.01 16.53 -13.31
CA VAL A 494 -33.93 15.76 -14.57
C VAL A 494 -35.29 15.22 -14.98
N ALA A 495 -36.09 14.72 -14.04
CA ALA A 495 -37.40 14.16 -14.35
C ALA A 495 -38.42 15.24 -14.77
N ARG A 496 -38.31 16.47 -14.25
CA ARG A 496 -39.20 17.60 -14.56
C ARG A 496 -38.83 18.31 -15.85
N TYR A 497 -37.54 18.59 -16.06
CA TYR A 497 -37.06 19.40 -17.17
C TYR A 497 -36.39 18.61 -18.30
N GLU A 498 -36.19 17.31 -18.12
CA GLU A 498 -35.81 16.38 -19.20
C GLU A 498 -34.52 16.82 -19.92
N LEU A 499 -34.54 16.97 -21.25
CA LEU A 499 -33.36 17.39 -22.01
C LEU A 499 -32.86 18.80 -21.65
N ASP A 500 -33.73 19.68 -21.15
CA ASP A 500 -33.33 21.04 -20.74
C ASP A 500 -32.42 21.02 -19.49
N ALA A 501 -32.49 19.95 -18.67
CA ALA A 501 -31.62 19.75 -17.52
C ALA A 501 -30.24 19.13 -17.87
N LEU A 502 -30.05 18.63 -19.10
CA LEU A 502 -28.83 17.92 -19.50
C LEU A 502 -27.54 18.75 -19.27
N PRO A 503 -27.47 20.06 -19.63
CA PRO A 503 -26.28 20.86 -19.38
C PRO A 503 -25.92 20.97 -17.89
N VAL A 504 -26.92 21.11 -17.02
CA VAL A 504 -26.75 21.17 -15.56
C VAL A 504 -26.28 19.83 -15.02
N ALA A 505 -26.87 18.73 -15.49
CA ALA A 505 -26.51 17.38 -15.10
C ALA A 505 -25.06 17.05 -15.47
N LEU A 506 -24.64 17.36 -16.70
CA LEU A 506 -23.27 17.15 -17.17
C LEU A 506 -22.25 18.00 -16.37
N ARG A 507 -22.53 19.29 -16.13
CA ARG A 507 -21.64 20.16 -15.34
C ARG A 507 -21.46 19.62 -13.91
N THR A 508 -22.53 19.16 -13.29
CA THR A 508 -22.52 18.66 -11.90
C THR A 508 -21.84 17.30 -11.79
N ALA A 509 -22.11 16.39 -12.73
CA ALA A 509 -21.58 15.02 -12.71
C ALA A 509 -20.10 14.93 -13.12
N ARG A 510 -19.61 15.82 -13.99
CA ARG A 510 -18.23 15.77 -14.51
C ARG A 510 -17.14 15.75 -13.41
N PRO A 511 -17.18 16.57 -12.35
CA PRO A 511 -16.24 16.49 -11.24
C PRO A 511 -16.55 15.37 -10.22
N HIS A 512 -17.78 14.84 -10.19
CA HIS A 512 -18.30 13.99 -9.10
C HIS A 512 -19.10 12.77 -9.60
N LEU A 513 -18.60 12.08 -10.62
CA LEU A 513 -19.34 10.98 -11.27
C LEU A 513 -19.69 9.86 -10.29
N GLU A 514 -18.86 9.64 -9.27
CA GLU A 514 -19.04 8.64 -8.21
C GLU A 514 -20.29 8.84 -7.35
N THR A 515 -20.74 10.09 -7.20
CA THR A 515 -21.92 10.42 -6.40
C THR A 515 -23.05 10.90 -7.28
N CYS A 516 -22.76 11.55 -8.41
CA CYS A 516 -23.73 12.23 -9.26
C CYS A 516 -23.82 11.60 -10.66
N GLY A 517 -23.48 10.32 -10.81
CA GLY A 517 -23.64 9.58 -12.06
C GLY A 517 -25.09 9.16 -12.33
N ASP A 518 -25.86 8.83 -11.29
CA ASP A 518 -27.25 8.39 -11.42
C ASP A 518 -28.14 9.34 -12.24
N PRO A 519 -28.11 10.67 -12.04
CA PRO A 519 -28.92 11.60 -12.83
C PRO A 519 -28.61 11.60 -14.33
N LEU A 520 -27.50 10.99 -14.77
CA LEU A 520 -27.16 10.85 -16.18
C LEU A 520 -27.72 9.57 -16.83
N LEU A 521 -28.22 8.60 -16.05
CA LEU A 521 -28.69 7.30 -16.54
C LEU A 521 -29.75 7.39 -17.66
N PRO A 522 -30.74 8.28 -17.61
CA PRO A 522 -31.78 8.33 -18.64
C PRO A 522 -31.32 8.95 -19.96
N TYR A 523 -30.18 9.65 -20.01
CA TYR A 523 -29.74 10.37 -21.20
C TYR A 523 -28.94 9.48 -22.14
N LEU A 524 -29.45 9.32 -23.37
CA LEU A 524 -28.70 8.82 -24.53
C LEU A 524 -28.19 10.02 -25.32
N ASP A 525 -27.00 10.47 -24.95
CA ASP A 525 -26.33 11.64 -25.51
C ASP A 525 -24.83 11.36 -25.71
N ALA A 526 -24.21 12.01 -26.68
CA ALA A 526 -22.81 11.79 -27.03
C ALA A 526 -21.83 12.30 -25.96
N GLU A 527 -22.11 13.43 -25.31
CA GLU A 527 -21.26 13.91 -24.21
C GLU A 527 -21.37 13.03 -22.97
N VAL A 528 -22.57 12.52 -22.68
CA VAL A 528 -22.79 11.54 -21.60
C VAL A 528 -22.04 10.24 -21.90
N ALA A 529 -22.18 9.70 -23.12
CA ALA A 529 -21.48 8.48 -23.54
C ALA A 529 -19.95 8.62 -23.41
N LEU A 530 -19.39 9.77 -23.81
CA LEU A 530 -17.96 10.06 -23.68
C LEU A 530 -17.52 10.26 -22.22
N LEU A 531 -18.36 10.85 -21.37
CA LEU A 531 -18.09 10.99 -19.93
C LEU A 531 -18.09 9.61 -19.23
N MET A 532 -19.02 8.73 -19.58
CA MET A 532 -19.06 7.36 -19.07
C MET A 532 -17.88 6.54 -19.59
N ALA A 533 -17.51 6.71 -20.85
CA ALA A 533 -16.32 6.11 -21.44
C ALA A 533 -15.02 6.55 -20.73
N ASP A 534 -14.89 7.83 -20.35
CA ASP A 534 -13.78 8.33 -19.51
C ASP A 534 -13.81 7.72 -18.09
N GLY A 535 -15.00 7.44 -17.55
CA GLY A 535 -15.19 6.69 -16.31
C GLY A 535 -14.63 5.27 -16.37
N LEU A 536 -14.87 4.53 -17.47
CA LEU A 536 -14.29 3.20 -17.71
C LEU A 536 -12.76 3.25 -17.77
N VAL A 537 -12.19 4.28 -18.42
CA VAL A 537 -10.73 4.45 -18.56
C VAL A 537 -10.07 4.77 -17.21
N LYS A 538 -10.65 5.68 -16.42
CA LYS A 538 -10.06 6.15 -15.15
C LYS A 538 -10.18 5.18 -13.98
N ARG A 539 -11.09 4.20 -14.06
CA ARG A 539 -11.36 3.18 -13.02
C ARG A 539 -11.72 3.81 -11.67
N GLY A 540 -11.74 3.00 -10.60
CA GLY A 540 -12.04 3.43 -9.23
C GLY A 540 -13.55 3.71 -9.02
N ASN A 541 -13.87 4.72 -8.22
CA ASN A 541 -15.25 5.09 -7.87
C ASN A 541 -16.09 5.62 -9.06
N ARG A 542 -15.46 5.85 -10.22
CA ARG A 542 -16.13 6.26 -11.48
C ARG A 542 -16.53 5.08 -12.36
N LEU A 543 -16.02 3.88 -12.07
CA LEU A 543 -16.23 2.69 -12.89
C LEU A 543 -17.67 2.20 -12.80
N GLU A 544 -18.22 2.14 -11.60
CA GLU A 544 -19.55 1.59 -11.34
C GLU A 544 -20.67 2.40 -12.02
N PRO A 545 -20.72 3.74 -11.92
CA PRO A 545 -21.70 4.53 -12.68
C PRO A 545 -21.60 4.35 -14.20
N ALA A 546 -20.37 4.22 -14.72
CA ALA A 546 -20.15 4.02 -16.15
C ALA A 546 -20.65 2.66 -16.63
N ARG A 547 -20.36 1.58 -15.88
CA ARG A 547 -20.88 0.23 -16.17
C ARG A 547 -22.40 0.22 -16.17
N ARG A 548 -23.04 0.75 -15.14
CA ARG A 548 -24.50 0.85 -15.06
C ARG A 548 -25.11 1.55 -16.26
N TRP A 549 -24.50 2.63 -16.74
CA TRP A 549 -24.98 3.34 -17.94
C TRP A 549 -24.84 2.48 -19.21
N PHE A 550 -23.69 1.82 -19.42
CA PHE A 550 -23.49 0.96 -20.60
C PHE A 550 -24.33 -0.32 -20.56
N ASP A 551 -24.48 -0.94 -19.40
CA ASP A 551 -25.32 -2.14 -19.20
C ASP A 551 -26.80 -1.82 -19.45
N ARG A 552 -27.23 -0.62 -19.05
CA ARG A 552 -28.59 -0.13 -19.30
C ARG A 552 -28.88 0.06 -20.78
N HIS A 553 -27.96 0.70 -21.52
CA HIS A 553 -28.22 1.12 -22.91
C HIS A 553 -27.74 0.11 -23.95
N GLY A 554 -26.80 -0.77 -23.60
CA GLY A 554 -26.25 -1.81 -24.47
C GLY A 554 -25.84 -1.28 -25.84
N LEU A 555 -26.30 -1.96 -26.90
CA LEU A 555 -26.02 -1.60 -28.29
C LEU A 555 -26.54 -0.20 -28.69
N ALA A 556 -27.51 0.38 -27.98
CA ALA A 556 -28.01 1.73 -28.28
C ALA A 556 -26.97 2.84 -27.98
N ALA A 557 -25.93 2.54 -27.20
CA ALA A 557 -24.81 3.44 -26.98
C ALA A 557 -23.81 3.48 -28.14
N VAL A 558 -23.73 2.43 -28.97
CA VAL A 558 -22.75 2.29 -30.05
C VAL A 558 -22.80 3.48 -31.03
N PRO A 559 -23.97 3.92 -31.54
CA PRO A 559 -24.05 5.08 -32.43
C PRO A 559 -23.48 6.38 -31.85
N LEU A 560 -23.48 6.54 -30.53
CA LEU A 560 -22.96 7.74 -29.86
C LEU A 560 -21.42 7.72 -29.76
N LEU A 561 -20.81 6.53 -29.76
CA LEU A 561 -19.37 6.33 -29.61
C LEU A 561 -18.62 6.29 -30.95
N VAL A 562 -19.26 5.79 -32.02
CA VAL A 562 -18.63 5.57 -33.33
C VAL A 562 -17.92 6.82 -33.90
N PRO A 563 -18.52 8.02 -33.90
CA PRO A 563 -17.84 9.22 -34.40
C PRO A 563 -16.55 9.57 -33.63
N ALA A 564 -16.51 9.28 -32.33
CA ALA A 564 -15.33 9.50 -31.50
C ALA A 564 -14.28 8.39 -31.69
N ALA A 565 -14.71 7.12 -31.82
CA ALA A 565 -13.82 5.98 -32.03
C ALA A 565 -13.07 6.04 -33.37
N LEU A 566 -13.75 6.45 -34.45
CA LEU A 566 -13.17 6.58 -35.79
C LEU A 566 -12.64 8.00 -36.08
N GLY A 567 -12.64 8.87 -35.06
CA GLY A 567 -12.20 10.25 -35.16
C GLY A 567 -10.69 10.45 -34.95
N THR A 568 -10.23 11.68 -35.18
CA THR A 568 -8.80 12.04 -35.04
C THR A 568 -8.40 12.41 -33.61
N LYS A 569 -9.35 12.84 -32.77
CA LYS A 569 -9.10 13.25 -31.37
C LYS A 569 -8.71 12.05 -30.50
N ALA A 570 -7.43 12.01 -30.07
CA ALA A 570 -6.87 10.85 -29.38
C ALA A 570 -7.56 10.50 -28.05
N LYS A 571 -7.94 11.50 -27.25
CA LYS A 571 -8.61 11.28 -25.96
C LYS A 571 -9.99 10.64 -26.14
N ASP A 572 -10.78 11.20 -27.04
CA ASP A 572 -12.16 10.75 -27.31
C ASP A 572 -12.15 9.35 -27.91
N ARG A 573 -11.20 9.07 -28.83
CA ARG A 573 -10.99 7.74 -29.39
C ARG A 573 -10.67 6.70 -28.32
N ARG A 574 -9.75 7.00 -27.40
CA ARG A 574 -9.37 6.08 -26.32
C ARG A 574 -10.57 5.71 -25.45
N GLY A 575 -11.36 6.71 -25.05
CA GLY A 575 -12.61 6.49 -24.31
C GLY A 575 -13.59 5.64 -25.12
N ALA A 576 -13.89 6.04 -26.34
CA ALA A 576 -14.88 5.37 -27.18
C ALA A 576 -14.50 3.92 -27.51
N GLU A 577 -13.24 3.64 -27.86
CA GLU A 577 -12.76 2.28 -28.08
C GLU A 577 -12.86 1.43 -26.79
N THR A 578 -12.55 1.99 -25.63
CA THR A 578 -12.69 1.28 -24.33
C THR A 578 -14.15 0.89 -24.08
N ALA A 579 -15.09 1.78 -24.34
CA ALA A 579 -16.51 1.52 -24.21
C ALA A 579 -17.03 0.51 -25.26
N LEU A 580 -16.56 0.60 -26.51
CA LEU A 580 -16.93 -0.36 -27.55
C LEU A 580 -16.40 -1.77 -27.25
N ARG A 581 -15.19 -1.90 -26.70
CA ARG A 581 -14.65 -3.20 -26.25
C ARG A 581 -15.43 -3.76 -25.05
N TYR A 582 -15.92 -2.90 -24.15
CA TYR A 582 -16.83 -3.31 -23.07
C TYR A 582 -18.13 -3.88 -23.64
N LEU A 583 -18.77 -3.19 -24.60
CA LEU A 583 -19.99 -3.67 -25.25
C LEU A 583 -19.75 -4.92 -26.11
N HIS A 584 -18.57 -5.04 -26.74
CA HIS A 584 -18.15 -6.24 -27.48
C HIS A 584 -18.14 -7.47 -26.56
N ALA A 585 -17.61 -7.36 -25.35
CA ALA A 585 -17.58 -8.47 -24.40
C ALA A 585 -18.98 -8.97 -24.02
N ALA A 586 -19.98 -8.07 -23.97
CA ALA A 586 -21.36 -8.41 -23.60
C ALA A 586 -22.24 -8.86 -24.79
N HIS A 587 -22.00 -8.32 -25.99
CA HIS A 587 -22.91 -8.49 -27.15
C HIS A 587 -22.26 -9.11 -28.39
N GLY A 588 -20.96 -9.44 -28.32
CA GLY A 588 -20.21 -10.01 -29.43
C GLY A 588 -19.86 -9.00 -30.53
N LEU A 589 -18.87 -9.37 -31.36
CA LEU A 589 -18.38 -8.50 -32.44
C LEU A 589 -19.46 -8.17 -33.48
N PRO A 590 -20.31 -9.12 -33.93
CA PRO A 590 -21.39 -8.82 -34.88
C PRO A 590 -22.37 -7.77 -34.34
N GLY A 591 -22.79 -7.89 -33.08
CA GLY A 591 -23.77 -6.97 -32.49
C GLY A 591 -23.30 -5.51 -32.47
N VAL A 592 -22.04 -5.28 -32.11
CA VAL A 592 -21.46 -3.92 -32.10
C VAL A 592 -21.23 -3.39 -33.52
N ALA A 593 -20.74 -4.23 -34.44
CA ALA A 593 -20.53 -3.82 -35.83
C ALA A 593 -21.86 -3.52 -36.56
N ASP A 594 -22.91 -4.30 -36.31
CA ASP A 594 -24.23 -4.11 -36.90
C ASP A 594 -24.91 -2.83 -36.38
N ALA A 595 -24.78 -2.53 -35.07
CA ALA A 595 -25.28 -1.29 -34.49
C ALA A 595 -24.56 -0.05 -35.06
N ALA A 596 -23.24 -0.15 -35.29
CA ALA A 596 -22.47 0.90 -35.97
C ALA A 596 -22.94 1.08 -37.42
N ARG A 597 -23.14 -0.02 -38.15
CA ARG A 597 -23.62 -0.03 -39.54
C ARG A 597 -24.99 0.62 -39.68
N ALA A 598 -25.95 0.24 -38.83
CA ALA A 598 -27.32 0.72 -38.91
C ALA A 598 -27.42 2.25 -38.72
N ALA A 599 -26.54 2.84 -37.91
CA ALA A 599 -26.57 4.28 -37.62
C ALA A 599 -25.65 5.13 -38.51
N HIS A 600 -24.51 4.58 -38.96
CA HIS A 600 -23.44 5.35 -39.64
C HIS A 600 -22.99 4.79 -40.99
N GLY A 601 -23.63 3.72 -41.48
CA GLY A 601 -23.36 3.10 -42.79
C GLY A 601 -22.34 1.95 -42.76
N ASP A 602 -22.22 1.24 -43.88
CA ASP A 602 -21.40 0.01 -44.03
C ASP A 602 -19.92 0.22 -43.70
N ASP A 603 -19.33 1.33 -44.16
CA ASP A 603 -17.93 1.66 -43.91
C ASP A 603 -17.63 1.80 -42.41
N ALA A 604 -18.56 2.40 -41.64
CA ALA A 604 -18.42 2.54 -40.20
C ALA A 604 -18.52 1.18 -39.49
N GLY A 605 -19.44 0.31 -39.92
CA GLY A 605 -19.54 -1.06 -39.42
C GLY A 605 -18.27 -1.88 -39.67
N ALA A 606 -17.70 -1.78 -40.88
CA ALA A 606 -16.45 -2.46 -41.23
C ALA A 606 -15.25 -1.94 -40.42
N ALA A 607 -15.09 -0.62 -40.29
CA ALA A 607 -14.00 -0.02 -39.54
C ALA A 607 -14.05 -0.35 -38.04
N ILE A 608 -15.24 -0.42 -37.44
CA ILE A 608 -15.41 -0.86 -36.04
C ILE A 608 -15.12 -2.36 -35.90
N GLY A 609 -15.52 -3.18 -36.87
CA GLY A 609 -15.16 -4.60 -36.92
C GLY A 609 -13.65 -4.82 -36.95
N GLU A 610 -12.93 -4.08 -37.82
CA GLU A 610 -11.46 -4.10 -37.86
C GLU A 610 -10.86 -3.67 -36.50
N LEU A 611 -11.29 -2.52 -35.96
CA LEU A 611 -10.79 -1.98 -34.70
C LEU A 611 -10.90 -2.98 -33.54
N LEU A 612 -12.04 -3.67 -33.41
CA LEU A 612 -12.33 -4.57 -32.30
C LEU A 612 -11.72 -5.98 -32.47
N SER A 613 -11.38 -6.38 -33.70
CA SER A 613 -10.67 -7.64 -33.97
C SER A 613 -9.17 -7.57 -33.65
N LEU A 614 -8.57 -6.37 -33.66
CA LEU A 614 -7.18 -6.16 -33.26
C LEU A 614 -7.04 -6.10 -31.73
N PRO A 615 -5.94 -6.66 -31.16
CA PRO A 615 -5.62 -6.48 -29.75
C PRO A 615 -5.43 -4.99 -29.37
N PRO A 616 -5.71 -4.58 -28.12
CA PRO A 616 -5.53 -3.20 -27.66
C PRO A 616 -4.11 -2.63 -27.88
N THR A 617 -3.08 -3.49 -27.90
CA THR A 617 -1.68 -3.11 -28.17
C THR A 617 -1.50 -2.64 -29.62
N HIS A 618 -2.23 -3.26 -30.55
CA HIS A 618 -2.15 -3.01 -31.99
C HIS A 618 -2.94 -1.77 -32.43
N THR A 619 -3.98 -1.38 -31.69
CA THR A 619 -4.74 -0.13 -31.93
C THR A 619 -4.10 1.09 -31.23
N GLY A 620 -3.18 0.81 -30.31
CA GLY A 620 -2.56 1.80 -29.43
C GLY A 620 -3.48 2.28 -28.32
N LEU A 621 -4.50 1.49 -27.97
CA LEU A 621 -5.33 1.67 -26.78
C LEU A 621 -4.53 1.33 -25.51
N ALA A 622 -3.80 0.21 -25.56
CA ALA A 622 -2.77 -0.15 -24.60
C ALA A 622 -1.41 0.30 -25.15
N GLN A 623 -0.64 1.00 -24.31
CA GLN A 623 0.66 1.55 -24.67
C GLN A 623 1.60 1.33 -23.50
N PRO A 624 2.88 1.01 -23.76
CA PRO A 624 3.87 0.90 -22.72
C PRO A 624 3.94 2.17 -21.88
N VAL A 625 4.14 2.01 -20.59
CA VAL A 625 4.42 3.14 -19.70
C VAL A 625 5.85 3.59 -19.96
N LYS A 626 6.08 4.90 -19.97
CA LYS A 626 7.44 5.44 -20.05
C LYS A 626 8.24 4.91 -18.86
N THR A 627 9.29 4.15 -19.15
CA THR A 627 10.21 3.61 -18.15
C THR A 627 10.93 4.73 -17.40
N GLY A 628 11.15 4.50 -16.10
CA GLY A 628 11.93 5.42 -15.29
C GLY A 628 13.42 5.33 -15.61
N THR A 629 14.18 6.38 -15.26
CA THR A 629 15.65 6.41 -15.41
C THR A 629 16.39 5.48 -14.45
N TRP A 630 15.65 4.71 -13.66
CA TRP A 630 16.20 3.75 -12.70
C TRP A 630 16.54 2.39 -13.33
N ILE A 631 16.06 2.13 -14.55
CA ILE A 631 16.37 0.91 -15.28
C ILE A 631 17.63 1.13 -16.09
N ASP A 632 18.61 0.25 -15.89
CA ASP A 632 19.73 0.08 -16.82
C ASP A 632 19.59 -1.31 -17.49
N PRO A 633 19.10 -1.37 -18.74
CA PRO A 633 18.89 -2.62 -19.45
C PRO A 633 20.19 -3.41 -19.69
N ALA A 634 21.35 -2.73 -19.76
CA ALA A 634 22.63 -3.40 -19.97
C ALA A 634 23.06 -4.21 -18.74
N LEU A 635 22.62 -3.81 -17.54
CA LEU A 635 22.95 -4.47 -16.28
C LEU A 635 21.98 -5.58 -15.88
N LEU A 636 20.94 -5.83 -16.69
CA LEU A 636 20.02 -6.92 -16.44
C LEU A 636 20.63 -8.26 -16.88
N PRO A 637 20.31 -9.38 -16.19
CA PRO A 637 20.68 -10.71 -16.64
C PRO A 637 20.26 -10.94 -18.10
N GLN A 638 21.10 -11.62 -18.89
CA GLN A 638 20.79 -11.88 -20.29
C GLN A 638 19.63 -12.87 -20.41
N VAL A 639 18.65 -12.54 -21.24
CA VAL A 639 17.61 -13.48 -21.67
C VAL A 639 18.17 -14.31 -22.81
N LEU A 640 18.26 -15.61 -22.62
CA LEU A 640 18.79 -16.55 -23.62
C LEU A 640 17.66 -17.10 -24.48
N LEU A 641 17.94 -17.36 -25.75
CA LEU A 641 17.07 -18.17 -26.59
C LEU A 641 17.09 -19.64 -26.12
N ARG A 642 16.10 -20.44 -26.52
CA ARG A 642 15.90 -21.82 -26.04
C ARG A 642 17.15 -22.72 -26.10
N LYS A 643 18.06 -22.48 -27.06
CA LYS A 643 19.31 -23.25 -27.26
C LYS A 643 20.47 -22.83 -26.34
N ARG A 644 20.32 -21.74 -25.57
CA ARG A 644 21.30 -21.21 -24.60
C ARG A 644 22.65 -20.74 -25.17
N ASP A 645 22.78 -20.65 -26.49
CA ASP A 645 23.98 -20.22 -27.21
C ASP A 645 23.95 -18.75 -27.62
N ARG A 646 22.76 -18.14 -27.63
CA ARG A 646 22.51 -16.75 -28.04
C ARG A 646 21.62 -16.02 -27.03
N ALA A 647 21.93 -14.75 -26.80
CA ALA A 647 21.15 -13.84 -25.96
C ALA A 647 20.33 -12.87 -26.80
N LEU A 648 19.24 -12.34 -26.24
CA LEU A 648 18.52 -11.24 -26.85
C LEU A 648 19.41 -9.99 -26.92
N PRO A 649 19.53 -9.33 -28.10
CA PRO A 649 20.26 -8.08 -28.22
C PRO A 649 19.60 -6.97 -27.41
N LEU A 650 20.37 -5.93 -27.06
CA LEU A 650 19.91 -4.84 -26.17
C LEU A 650 18.60 -4.16 -26.65
N ASP A 651 18.43 -3.99 -27.97
CA ASP A 651 17.21 -3.41 -28.53
C ASP A 651 15.97 -4.30 -28.30
N ALA A 652 16.14 -5.62 -28.38
CA ALA A 652 15.08 -6.59 -28.07
C ALA A 652 14.78 -6.63 -26.56
N VAL A 653 15.80 -6.47 -25.72
CA VAL A 653 15.62 -6.32 -24.26
C VAL A 653 14.81 -5.06 -23.93
N ASN A 654 15.08 -3.94 -24.59
CA ASN A 654 14.28 -2.72 -24.43
C ASN A 654 12.82 -2.92 -24.85
N ALA A 655 12.58 -3.60 -25.98
CA ALA A 655 11.24 -3.97 -26.41
C ALA A 655 10.54 -4.92 -25.43
N LEU A 656 11.28 -5.85 -24.81
CA LEU A 656 10.76 -6.74 -23.77
C LEU A 656 10.35 -5.95 -22.52
N ILE A 657 11.16 -4.99 -22.08
CA ILE A 657 10.81 -4.12 -20.95
C ILE A 657 9.54 -3.33 -21.27
N GLU A 658 9.43 -2.75 -22.47
CA GLU A 658 8.22 -2.06 -22.93
C GLU A 658 6.98 -2.96 -22.84
N LEU A 659 7.08 -4.20 -23.35
CA LEU A 659 6.01 -5.20 -23.27
C LEU A 659 5.60 -5.48 -21.83
N LEU A 660 6.56 -5.68 -20.92
CA LEU A 660 6.32 -5.98 -19.50
C LEU A 660 5.68 -4.82 -18.74
N THR A 661 5.75 -3.59 -19.25
CA THR A 661 5.02 -2.44 -18.66
C THR A 661 3.52 -2.46 -18.94
N LEU A 662 3.07 -3.26 -19.91
CA LEU A 662 1.66 -3.35 -20.27
C LEU A 662 0.88 -4.12 -19.19
N ASP A 663 -0.33 -3.64 -18.89
CA ASP A 663 -1.20 -4.31 -17.92
C ASP A 663 -1.67 -5.70 -18.41
N SER A 664 -1.79 -5.90 -19.73
CA SER A 664 -2.23 -7.17 -20.34
C SER A 664 -1.55 -7.39 -21.71
N PRO A 665 -0.28 -7.84 -21.73
CA PRO A 665 0.43 -8.21 -22.94
C PRO A 665 -0.06 -9.59 -23.41
N HIS A 666 -0.68 -9.64 -24.58
CA HIS A 666 -1.20 -10.89 -25.16
C HIS A 666 -0.09 -11.71 -25.83
N GLU A 667 1.06 -11.11 -26.06
CA GLU A 667 2.18 -11.65 -26.81
C GLU A 667 3.24 -12.33 -25.92
N MET A 668 2.92 -12.62 -24.64
CA MET A 668 3.84 -13.26 -23.69
C MET A 668 4.01 -14.76 -23.93
N ASP A 669 2.99 -15.45 -24.45
CA ASP A 669 3.03 -16.89 -24.69
C ASP A 669 4.09 -17.22 -25.76
N ASP A 670 4.11 -16.47 -26.86
CA ASP A 670 5.12 -16.58 -27.92
C ASP A 670 6.56 -16.38 -27.39
N LEU A 671 6.74 -15.49 -26.42
CA LEU A 671 8.04 -15.24 -25.77
C LEU A 671 8.45 -16.38 -24.85
N ALA A 672 7.50 -16.96 -24.11
CA ALA A 672 7.75 -18.10 -23.23
C ALA A 672 8.17 -19.35 -24.01
N GLU A 673 7.70 -19.50 -25.26
CA GLU A 673 8.13 -20.57 -26.17
C GLU A 673 9.55 -20.35 -26.73
N ALA A 674 9.89 -19.11 -27.12
CA ALA A 674 11.15 -18.79 -27.78
C ALA A 674 12.36 -18.65 -26.81
N CYS A 675 12.12 -18.18 -25.59
CA CYS A 675 13.16 -17.91 -24.61
C CYS A 675 13.43 -19.12 -23.70
N GLU A 676 14.61 -19.18 -23.11
CA GLU A 676 14.94 -20.14 -22.07
C GLU A 676 14.33 -19.70 -20.72
N PRO A 677 13.50 -20.53 -20.07
CA PRO A 677 12.68 -20.09 -18.92
C PRO A 677 13.48 -19.57 -17.72
N GLY A 678 14.60 -20.21 -17.39
CA GLY A 678 15.44 -19.80 -16.24
C GLY A 678 16.07 -18.43 -16.44
N SER A 679 16.60 -18.15 -17.64
CA SER A 679 17.18 -16.86 -18.00
C SER A 679 16.15 -15.73 -18.01
N LEU A 680 14.91 -16.02 -18.43
CA LEU A 680 13.80 -15.07 -18.39
C LEU A 680 13.38 -14.76 -16.94
N ALA A 681 13.38 -15.77 -16.06
CA ALA A 681 13.11 -15.59 -14.64
C ALA A 681 14.19 -14.78 -13.92
N GLU A 682 15.47 -15.03 -14.20
CA GLU A 682 16.56 -14.21 -13.65
C GLU A 682 16.52 -12.76 -14.18
N PHE A 683 16.20 -12.56 -15.46
CA PHE A 683 15.96 -11.22 -16.01
C PHE A 683 14.82 -10.50 -15.28
N GLY A 684 13.67 -11.17 -15.13
CA GLY A 684 12.51 -10.63 -14.41
C GLY A 684 12.84 -10.29 -12.96
N TRP A 685 13.60 -11.15 -12.27
CA TRP A 685 14.09 -10.89 -10.92
C TRP A 685 15.04 -9.69 -10.87
N GLY A 686 15.99 -9.59 -11.80
CA GLY A 686 16.90 -8.45 -11.93
C GLY A 686 16.18 -7.12 -12.13
N LEU A 687 15.12 -7.11 -12.95
CA LEU A 687 14.30 -5.92 -13.16
C LEU A 687 13.55 -5.51 -11.88
N PHE A 688 12.99 -6.48 -11.16
CA PHE A 688 12.38 -6.24 -9.84
C PHE A 688 13.39 -5.71 -8.82
N ARG A 689 14.64 -6.22 -8.83
CA ARG A 689 15.73 -5.75 -7.97
C ARG A 689 16.05 -4.27 -8.20
N GLN A 690 16.29 -3.88 -9.45
CA GLN A 690 16.57 -2.48 -9.78
C GLN A 690 15.41 -1.55 -9.32
N TRP A 691 14.15 -2.02 -9.41
CA TRP A 691 13.00 -1.28 -8.89
C TRP A 691 13.00 -1.16 -7.35
N LEU A 692 13.34 -2.24 -6.64
CA LEU A 692 13.50 -2.22 -5.19
C LEU A 692 14.58 -1.24 -4.75
N ASP A 693 15.72 -1.28 -5.45
CA ASP A 693 16.91 -0.48 -5.16
C ASP A 693 16.66 0.99 -5.50
N ALA A 694 15.86 1.30 -6.51
CA ALA A 694 15.36 2.65 -6.78
C ALA A 694 14.33 3.18 -5.75
N GLY A 695 14.09 2.45 -4.66
CA GLY A 695 13.17 2.85 -3.60
C GLY A 695 11.70 2.54 -3.91
N LYS A 696 11.43 1.62 -4.86
CA LYS A 696 10.08 1.21 -5.29
C LYS A 696 9.21 2.37 -5.78
N PRO A 697 9.59 3.09 -6.85
CA PRO A 697 8.79 4.17 -7.40
C PRO A 697 7.33 3.74 -7.63
N ALA A 698 6.38 4.44 -7.00
CA ALA A 698 4.97 4.01 -6.96
C ALA A 698 4.29 3.97 -8.35
N LYS A 699 4.77 4.79 -9.30
CA LYS A 699 4.28 4.80 -10.69
C LYS A 699 4.73 3.55 -11.47
N ASP A 700 5.80 2.92 -11.04
CA ASP A 700 6.44 1.78 -11.71
C ASP A 700 6.15 0.44 -11.01
N GLY A 701 5.02 0.34 -10.31
CA GLY A 701 4.61 -0.92 -9.67
C GLY A 701 4.39 -2.10 -10.64
N TRP A 702 4.48 -1.85 -11.96
CA TRP A 702 4.52 -2.89 -12.99
C TRP A 702 5.77 -3.78 -12.87
N ALA A 703 6.89 -3.26 -12.34
CA ALA A 703 8.13 -4.03 -12.17
C ALA A 703 8.00 -5.19 -11.17
N LEU A 704 7.08 -5.08 -10.21
CA LEU A 704 6.65 -6.20 -9.37
C LEU A 704 5.66 -7.10 -10.11
N ARG A 705 4.63 -6.53 -10.77
CA ARG A 705 3.59 -7.32 -11.47
C ARG A 705 4.15 -8.24 -12.54
N GLN A 706 5.16 -7.78 -13.30
CA GLN A 706 5.75 -8.56 -14.39
C GLN A 706 6.33 -9.91 -13.95
N LEU A 707 6.72 -10.05 -12.67
CA LEU A 707 7.16 -11.34 -12.11
C LEU A 707 6.09 -12.43 -12.22
N GLY A 708 4.81 -12.06 -12.36
CA GLY A 708 3.71 -12.99 -12.64
C GLY A 708 3.92 -13.78 -13.94
N ARG A 709 4.68 -13.22 -14.88
CA ARG A 709 4.82 -13.71 -16.27
C ARG A 709 6.24 -14.14 -16.60
N THR A 710 7.23 -13.54 -15.95
CA THR A 710 8.64 -13.89 -16.11
C THR A 710 9.11 -14.87 -15.04
N GLY A 711 8.48 -14.90 -13.87
CA GLY A 711 8.93 -15.65 -12.71
C GLY A 711 8.61 -17.14 -12.74
N ASP A 712 9.43 -17.89 -12.02
CA ASP A 712 9.37 -19.34 -11.84
C ASP A 712 9.28 -19.73 -10.34
N ASP A 713 9.40 -21.02 -10.03
CA ASP A 713 9.41 -21.52 -8.64
C ASP A 713 10.58 -20.95 -7.81
N GLY A 714 11.73 -20.68 -8.44
CA GLY A 714 12.85 -19.98 -7.80
C GLY A 714 12.47 -18.55 -7.39
N THR A 715 11.75 -17.84 -8.25
CA THR A 715 11.19 -16.51 -8.01
C THR A 715 10.17 -16.53 -6.88
N VAL A 716 9.26 -17.51 -6.83
CA VAL A 716 8.28 -17.70 -5.74
C VAL A 716 8.96 -17.80 -4.38
N ARG A 717 10.01 -18.63 -4.28
CA ARG A 717 10.76 -18.86 -3.03
C ARG A 717 11.48 -17.59 -2.56
N ARG A 718 12.01 -16.78 -3.49
CA ARG A 718 12.66 -15.50 -3.21
C ARG A 718 11.66 -14.39 -2.86
N LEU A 719 10.51 -14.34 -3.53
CA LEU A 719 9.49 -13.30 -3.35
C LEU A 719 8.65 -13.48 -2.10
N THR A 720 8.34 -14.73 -1.69
CA THR A 720 7.45 -15.00 -0.55
C THR A 720 7.92 -14.35 0.77
N PRO A 721 9.20 -14.44 1.18
CA PRO A 721 9.69 -13.74 2.38
C PRO A 721 9.51 -12.22 2.29
N VAL A 722 9.73 -11.64 1.10
CA VAL A 722 9.59 -10.20 0.84
C VAL A 722 8.13 -9.76 1.02
N ILE A 723 7.18 -10.53 0.47
CA ILE A 723 5.74 -10.28 0.64
C ILE A 723 5.34 -10.29 2.12
N ARG A 724 5.88 -11.22 2.91
CA ARG A 724 5.56 -11.36 4.35
C ARG A 724 6.11 -10.21 5.19
N ALA A 725 7.23 -9.60 4.80
CA ALA A 725 7.87 -8.51 5.52
C ALA A 725 7.18 -7.15 5.26
N TRP A 726 6.73 -6.91 4.02
CA TRP A 726 6.24 -5.60 3.58
C TRP A 726 5.14 -4.97 4.44
N PRO A 727 4.12 -5.67 4.98
CA PRO A 727 3.12 -5.02 5.83
C PRO A 727 3.72 -4.33 7.06
N GLY A 728 4.78 -4.92 7.66
CA GLY A 728 5.50 -4.32 8.79
C GLY A 728 6.39 -3.13 8.40
N GLU A 729 6.68 -2.98 7.11
CA GLU A 729 7.53 -1.90 6.56
C GLU A 729 6.70 -0.76 5.91
N GLY A 730 5.36 -0.80 6.04
CA GLY A 730 4.45 0.14 5.38
C GLY A 730 4.24 -0.13 3.88
N GLY A 731 4.57 -1.33 3.40
CA GLY A 731 4.46 -1.79 2.01
C GLY A 731 3.20 -2.58 1.67
N HIS A 732 2.07 -2.36 2.37
CA HIS A 732 0.86 -3.19 2.25
C HIS A 732 0.39 -3.38 0.80
N ARG A 733 0.36 -2.32 -0.01
CA ARG A 733 -0.03 -2.39 -1.44
C ARG A 733 0.88 -3.29 -2.28
N ASN A 734 2.18 -3.29 -1.97
CA ASN A 734 3.14 -4.17 -2.65
C ASN A 734 2.92 -5.62 -2.23
N ALA A 735 2.62 -5.87 -0.95
CA ALA A 735 2.29 -7.21 -0.47
C ALA A 735 1.05 -7.78 -1.19
N VAL A 736 -0.03 -7.00 -1.30
CA VAL A 736 -1.22 -7.40 -2.05
C VAL A 736 -0.91 -7.65 -3.53
N THR A 737 -0.11 -6.79 -4.15
CA THR A 737 0.34 -6.97 -5.54
C THR A 737 1.16 -8.26 -5.69
N GLY A 738 2.06 -8.54 -4.74
CA GLY A 738 2.86 -9.76 -4.72
C GLY A 738 2.04 -11.04 -4.55
N LEU A 739 0.91 -11.00 -3.83
CA LEU A 739 -0.03 -12.13 -3.82
C LEU A 739 -0.64 -12.38 -5.21
N GLY A 740 -0.97 -11.30 -5.93
CA GLY A 740 -1.40 -11.38 -7.32
C GLY A 740 -0.34 -12.00 -8.22
N VAL A 741 0.93 -11.65 -8.02
CA VAL A 741 2.07 -12.27 -8.73
C VAL A 741 2.13 -13.79 -8.49
N LEU A 742 2.00 -14.25 -7.24
CA LEU A 742 1.99 -15.69 -6.95
C LEU A 742 0.80 -16.41 -7.62
N ALA A 743 -0.37 -15.77 -7.65
CA ALA A 743 -1.55 -16.30 -8.33
C ALA A 743 -1.39 -16.34 -9.86
N GLU A 744 -0.68 -15.37 -10.45
CA GLU A 744 -0.40 -15.29 -11.89
C GLU A 744 0.65 -16.32 -12.34
N ILE A 745 1.72 -16.53 -11.56
CA ILE A 745 2.72 -17.60 -11.82
C ILE A 745 2.02 -18.96 -11.86
N GLY A 746 1.10 -19.21 -10.92
CA GLY A 746 0.14 -20.32 -11.01
C GLY A 746 0.69 -21.74 -10.90
N THR A 747 1.98 -21.93 -10.67
CA THR A 747 2.57 -23.26 -10.41
C THR A 747 2.13 -23.82 -9.06
N ASP A 748 2.19 -25.14 -8.86
CA ASP A 748 1.85 -25.78 -7.58
C ASP A 748 2.64 -25.18 -6.41
N VAL A 749 3.92 -24.85 -6.63
CA VAL A 749 4.76 -24.16 -5.64
C VAL A 749 4.23 -22.75 -5.36
N ALA A 750 3.88 -21.97 -6.39
CA ALA A 750 3.30 -20.63 -6.22
C ALA A 750 2.00 -20.67 -5.42
N LEU A 751 1.10 -21.58 -5.77
CA LEU A 751 -0.20 -21.77 -5.11
C LEU A 751 -0.05 -22.31 -3.68
N MET A 752 0.89 -23.21 -3.42
CA MET A 752 1.25 -23.67 -2.08
C MET A 752 1.74 -22.50 -1.20
N HIS A 753 2.64 -21.66 -1.73
CA HIS A 753 3.14 -20.48 -1.02
C HIS A 753 2.04 -19.46 -0.75
N LEU A 754 1.17 -19.19 -1.73
CA LEU A 754 0.01 -18.31 -1.60
C LEU A 754 -0.98 -18.84 -0.54
N HIS A 755 -1.30 -20.13 -0.59
CA HIS A 755 -2.15 -20.79 0.40
C HIS A 755 -1.52 -20.72 1.80
N GLY A 756 -0.22 -20.96 1.93
CA GLY A 756 0.51 -20.84 3.19
C GLY A 756 0.46 -19.42 3.77
N ILE A 757 0.45 -18.37 2.93
CA ILE A 757 0.24 -16.99 3.39
C ILE A 757 -1.20 -16.78 3.87
N ALA A 758 -2.20 -17.26 3.12
CA ALA A 758 -3.62 -17.16 3.46
C ALA A 758 -3.96 -17.81 4.82
N GLN A 759 -3.20 -18.82 5.25
CA GLN A 759 -3.42 -19.53 6.51
C GLN A 759 -2.66 -18.92 7.71
N LYS A 760 -1.45 -18.37 7.50
CA LYS A 760 -0.50 -18.15 8.61
C LYS A 760 -0.01 -16.72 8.79
N VAL A 761 -0.33 -15.81 7.88
CA VAL A 761 0.20 -14.44 7.99
C VAL A 761 -0.45 -13.69 9.15
N LYS A 762 0.38 -13.00 9.95
CA LYS A 762 -0.09 -12.26 11.13
C LYS A 762 -0.91 -11.01 10.79
N PHE A 763 -0.81 -10.53 9.55
CA PHE A 763 -1.46 -9.30 9.09
C PHE A 763 -2.81 -9.60 8.44
N LYS A 764 -3.92 -9.29 9.13
CA LYS A 764 -5.29 -9.67 8.71
C LYS A 764 -5.67 -9.16 7.33
N GLY A 765 -5.37 -7.89 7.00
CA GLY A 765 -5.66 -7.35 5.66
C GLY A 765 -4.98 -8.13 4.53
N LEU A 766 -3.72 -8.55 4.74
CA LEU A 766 -3.01 -9.37 3.76
C LEU A 766 -3.55 -10.81 3.72
N GLN A 767 -4.00 -11.34 4.86
CA GLN A 767 -4.63 -12.65 4.94
C GLN A 767 -5.94 -12.69 4.12
N VAL A 768 -6.80 -11.69 4.29
CA VAL A 768 -8.09 -11.59 3.57
C VAL A 768 -7.85 -11.50 2.06
N GLU A 769 -6.90 -10.67 1.63
CA GLU A 769 -6.52 -10.57 0.22
C GLU A 769 -5.96 -11.90 -0.33
N ALA A 770 -5.12 -12.60 0.43
CA ALA A 770 -4.61 -13.92 0.02
C ALA A 770 -5.73 -14.96 -0.09
N GLN A 771 -6.70 -14.94 0.84
CA GLN A 771 -7.89 -15.80 0.79
C GLN A 771 -8.80 -15.46 -0.41
N ALA A 772 -8.92 -14.18 -0.78
CA ALA A 772 -9.67 -13.77 -1.96
C ALA A 772 -9.00 -14.29 -3.24
N ARG A 773 -7.67 -14.16 -3.36
CA ARG A 773 -6.91 -14.72 -4.51
C ARG A 773 -7.01 -16.23 -4.61
N ILE A 774 -6.94 -16.94 -3.49
CA ILE A 774 -7.12 -18.40 -3.48
C ILE A 774 -8.53 -18.78 -3.94
N ARG A 775 -9.57 -18.04 -3.53
CA ARG A 775 -10.94 -18.26 -4.02
C ARG A 775 -11.03 -18.02 -5.53
N GLU A 776 -10.48 -16.92 -6.04
CA GLU A 776 -10.44 -16.66 -7.49
C GLU A 776 -9.75 -17.78 -8.27
N VAL A 777 -8.64 -18.32 -7.76
CA VAL A 777 -7.94 -19.45 -8.39
C VAL A 777 -8.79 -20.72 -8.33
N ALA A 778 -9.42 -21.00 -7.19
CA ALA A 778 -10.26 -22.18 -7.01
C ALA A 778 -11.49 -22.14 -7.93
N ASP A 779 -12.20 -21.00 -7.97
CA ASP A 779 -13.36 -20.77 -8.84
C ASP A 779 -13.00 -20.96 -10.32
N ARG A 780 -11.83 -20.45 -10.74
CA ARG A 780 -11.30 -20.64 -12.11
C ARG A 780 -11.04 -22.10 -12.45
N LEU A 781 -10.65 -22.91 -11.47
CA LEU A 781 -10.40 -24.35 -11.62
C LEU A 781 -11.67 -25.20 -11.38
N GLY A 782 -12.81 -24.58 -11.07
CA GLY A 782 -14.04 -25.29 -10.71
C GLY A 782 -13.94 -26.04 -9.38
N LEU A 783 -13.10 -25.57 -8.46
CA LEU A 783 -12.81 -26.19 -7.16
C LEU A 783 -13.26 -25.29 -6.02
N THR A 784 -13.59 -25.89 -4.90
CA THR A 784 -13.61 -25.19 -3.62
C THR A 784 -12.19 -24.87 -3.15
N THR A 785 -12.05 -23.86 -2.28
CA THR A 785 -10.76 -23.52 -1.66
C THR A 785 -10.13 -24.71 -0.91
N GLU A 786 -10.97 -25.59 -0.36
CA GLU A 786 -10.49 -26.73 0.41
C GLU A 786 -10.04 -27.89 -0.50
N GLU A 787 -10.74 -28.16 -1.61
CA GLU A 787 -10.29 -29.11 -2.64
C GLU A 787 -8.98 -28.66 -3.28
N LEU A 788 -8.84 -27.37 -3.59
CA LEU A 788 -7.58 -26.82 -4.07
C LEU A 788 -6.46 -27.07 -3.05
N GLY A 789 -6.73 -26.86 -1.76
CA GLY A 789 -5.74 -27.12 -0.71
C GLY A 789 -5.33 -28.59 -0.57
N ASP A 790 -6.23 -29.54 -0.86
CA ASP A 790 -5.92 -30.97 -0.85
C ASP A 790 -5.00 -31.37 -2.01
N ARG A 791 -5.17 -30.73 -3.17
CA ARG A 791 -4.31 -30.93 -4.37
C ARG A 791 -2.93 -30.28 -4.24
N LEU A 792 -2.82 -29.22 -3.46
CA LEU A 792 -1.58 -28.47 -3.28
C LEU A 792 -0.60 -29.11 -2.27
N VAL A 793 -0.93 -30.28 -1.71
CA VAL A 793 0.01 -31.01 -0.85
C VAL A 793 1.13 -31.58 -1.70
N PRO A 794 2.41 -31.22 -1.48
CA PRO A 794 3.48 -31.73 -2.31
C PRO A 794 3.76 -33.22 -2.04
N GLY A 795 4.09 -33.97 -3.10
CA GLY A 795 4.59 -35.33 -2.97
C GLY A 795 6.03 -35.43 -2.44
N PHE A 796 6.77 -34.31 -2.40
CA PHE A 796 8.16 -34.21 -1.90
C PHE A 796 9.17 -35.17 -2.55
N GLY A 797 8.92 -35.62 -3.78
CA GLY A 797 9.75 -36.63 -4.45
C GLY A 797 9.67 -38.02 -3.81
N LEU A 798 8.65 -38.26 -2.97
CA LEU A 798 8.32 -39.58 -2.46
C LEU A 798 7.71 -40.42 -3.59
N ASP A 799 8.01 -41.71 -3.60
CA ASP A 799 7.35 -42.67 -4.49
C ASP A 799 5.95 -43.06 -3.98
N ALA A 800 5.27 -43.95 -4.71
CA ALA A 800 3.93 -44.41 -4.41
C ALA A 800 3.79 -45.05 -3.02
N ASP A 801 4.86 -45.66 -2.50
CA ASP A 801 4.89 -46.24 -1.15
C ASP A 801 5.15 -45.18 -0.07
N GLY A 802 5.32 -43.92 -0.45
CA GLY A 802 5.54 -42.81 0.46
C GLY A 802 6.94 -42.83 1.10
N GLY A 803 7.95 -43.33 0.39
CA GLY A 803 9.36 -43.21 0.77
C GLY A 803 10.20 -42.58 -0.34
N MET A 804 11.50 -42.38 -0.08
CA MET A 804 12.45 -41.88 -1.08
C MET A 804 13.79 -42.60 -0.95
N VAL A 805 14.49 -42.85 -2.06
CA VAL A 805 15.86 -43.38 -2.03
C VAL A 805 16.86 -42.22 -2.18
N LEU A 806 17.81 -42.13 -1.25
CA LEU A 806 18.92 -41.20 -1.27
C LEU A 806 20.19 -41.95 -1.64
N ASP A 807 20.79 -41.60 -2.77
CA ASP A 807 21.97 -42.30 -3.31
C ASP A 807 23.27 -41.56 -2.92
N TYR A 808 24.20 -42.28 -2.28
CA TYR A 808 25.55 -41.79 -1.99
C TYR A 808 26.59 -42.38 -2.96
N GLY A 809 26.19 -43.22 -3.90
CA GLY A 809 27.05 -44.03 -4.76
C GLY A 809 27.18 -45.46 -4.22
N PRO A 810 28.18 -45.77 -3.36
CA PRO A 810 28.42 -47.12 -2.87
C PRO A 810 27.48 -47.57 -1.74
N ARG A 811 26.58 -46.70 -1.28
CA ARG A 811 25.56 -47.01 -0.29
C ARG A 811 24.31 -46.18 -0.53
N ARG A 812 23.14 -46.75 -0.29
CA ARG A 812 21.85 -46.06 -0.42
C ARG A 812 21.11 -46.02 0.90
N PHE A 813 20.25 -45.01 1.05
CA PHE A 813 19.41 -44.85 2.22
C PHE A 813 17.96 -44.69 1.81
N ARG A 814 17.06 -45.46 2.43
CA ARG A 814 15.62 -45.36 2.22
C ARG A 814 15.01 -44.47 3.28
N VAL A 815 14.37 -43.38 2.86
CA VAL A 815 13.60 -42.48 3.73
C VAL A 815 12.26 -43.11 4.05
N GLY A 816 11.88 -43.09 5.34
CA GLY A 816 10.56 -43.44 5.85
C GLY A 816 10.08 -42.45 6.91
N PHE A 817 8.85 -42.60 7.40
CA PHE A 817 8.22 -41.69 8.36
C PHE A 817 7.77 -42.44 9.62
N ASP A 818 8.02 -41.84 10.78
CA ASP A 818 7.54 -42.37 12.07
C ASP A 818 6.06 -42.05 12.33
N GLU A 819 5.57 -42.48 13.49
CA GLU A 819 4.20 -42.25 13.97
C GLU A 819 3.94 -40.77 14.30
N GLN A 820 4.88 -39.86 14.07
CA GLN A 820 4.64 -38.41 14.10
C GLN A 820 5.02 -37.74 12.77
N LEU A 821 5.11 -38.53 11.69
CA LEU A 821 5.53 -38.10 10.37
C LEU A 821 6.94 -37.47 10.33
N LYS A 822 7.81 -37.80 11.28
CA LYS A 822 9.21 -37.35 11.25
C LYS A 822 9.99 -38.27 10.31
N PRO A 823 10.74 -37.70 9.34
CA PRO A 823 11.55 -38.49 8.44
C PRO A 823 12.69 -39.18 9.19
N PHE A 824 12.84 -40.48 8.97
CA PHE A 824 14.00 -41.29 9.32
C PHE A 824 14.60 -41.92 8.06
N VAL A 825 15.80 -42.47 8.17
CA VAL A 825 16.44 -43.22 7.09
C VAL A 825 16.81 -44.63 7.54
N THR A 826 16.70 -45.57 6.63
CA THR A 826 17.13 -46.96 6.81
C THR A 826 18.28 -47.22 5.84
N ASP A 827 19.38 -47.79 6.33
CA ASP A 827 20.46 -48.25 5.45
C ASP A 827 20.12 -49.58 4.78
N GLU A 828 21.01 -50.06 3.90
CA GLU A 828 20.82 -51.32 3.15
C GLU A 828 20.74 -52.57 4.03
N ASP A 829 21.27 -52.50 5.26
CA ASP A 829 21.18 -53.56 6.27
C ASP A 829 19.86 -53.53 7.06
N GLY A 830 18.94 -52.60 6.72
CA GLY A 830 17.66 -52.43 7.42
C GLY A 830 17.78 -51.64 8.73
N LYS A 831 18.93 -51.04 9.06
CA LYS A 831 19.13 -50.33 10.32
C LYS A 831 18.60 -48.90 10.23
N ARG A 832 17.60 -48.61 11.07
CA ARG A 832 16.95 -47.29 11.20
C ARG A 832 17.86 -46.26 11.89
N ARG A 833 17.92 -45.05 11.31
CA ARG A 833 18.70 -43.90 11.81
C ARG A 833 17.87 -42.62 11.76
N LYS A 834 17.99 -41.79 12.80
CA LYS A 834 17.28 -40.49 12.90
C LYS A 834 17.87 -39.40 12.01
N ALA A 835 19.11 -39.57 11.55
CA ALA A 835 19.79 -38.63 10.68
C ALA A 835 20.53 -39.39 9.58
N LEU A 836 20.56 -38.77 8.40
CA LEU A 836 21.40 -39.25 7.32
C LEU A 836 22.88 -39.02 7.70
N PRO A 837 23.78 -40.00 7.49
CA PRO A 837 25.20 -39.82 7.75
C PRO A 837 25.78 -38.65 6.95
N LYS A 838 26.79 -37.95 7.48
CA LYS A 838 27.50 -36.93 6.68
C LYS A 838 28.23 -37.60 5.51
N PRO A 839 28.27 -36.98 4.32
CA PRO A 839 29.10 -37.43 3.21
C PRO A 839 30.56 -37.59 3.64
N GLY A 840 31.17 -38.73 3.33
CA GLY A 840 32.56 -39.05 3.64
C GLY A 840 33.41 -39.18 2.37
N ALA A 841 34.74 -39.31 2.55
CA ALA A 841 35.70 -39.38 1.43
C ALA A 841 35.57 -40.62 0.51
N LYS A 842 34.74 -41.61 0.89
CA LYS A 842 34.45 -42.80 0.09
C LYS A 842 33.09 -42.72 -0.62
N ASP A 843 32.29 -41.70 -0.34
CA ASP A 843 31.01 -41.47 -1.01
C ASP A 843 31.24 -40.66 -2.29
N ASP A 844 30.27 -40.70 -3.21
CA ASP A 844 30.33 -39.93 -4.45
C ASP A 844 30.36 -38.41 -4.16
N PRO A 845 31.31 -37.66 -4.75
CA PRO A 845 31.52 -36.25 -4.43
C PRO A 845 30.38 -35.33 -4.90
N GLU A 846 29.53 -35.78 -5.83
CA GLU A 846 28.38 -35.00 -6.32
C GLU A 846 27.06 -35.49 -5.70
N LEU A 847 26.82 -36.81 -5.71
CA LEU A 847 25.55 -37.38 -5.26
C LEU A 847 25.36 -37.26 -3.74
N ALA A 848 26.41 -37.47 -2.94
CA ALA A 848 26.27 -37.51 -1.49
C ALA A 848 25.99 -36.12 -0.86
N PRO A 849 26.66 -35.02 -1.23
CA PRO A 849 26.29 -33.67 -0.77
C PRO A 849 24.89 -33.24 -1.21
N ALA A 850 24.50 -33.57 -2.45
CA ALA A 850 23.16 -33.29 -2.97
C ALA A 850 22.08 -34.05 -2.17
N ALA A 851 22.28 -35.35 -1.94
CA ALA A 851 21.37 -36.18 -1.15
C ALA A 851 21.28 -35.74 0.32
N TYR A 852 22.39 -35.29 0.93
CA TYR A 852 22.39 -34.73 2.28
C TYR A 852 21.59 -33.44 2.37
N THR A 853 21.76 -32.55 1.39
CA THR A 853 21.02 -31.28 1.30
C THR A 853 19.53 -31.53 1.06
N ALA A 854 19.20 -32.45 0.15
CA ALA A 854 17.82 -32.86 -0.15
C ALA A 854 17.10 -33.39 1.11
N PHE A 855 17.75 -34.25 1.90
CA PHE A 855 17.16 -34.77 3.15
C PHE A 855 16.97 -33.69 4.23
N ALA A 856 17.89 -32.74 4.34
CA ALA A 856 17.76 -31.62 5.26
C ALA A 856 16.58 -30.70 4.87
N GLY A 857 16.43 -30.41 3.58
CA GLY A 857 15.27 -29.70 3.03
C GLY A 857 13.95 -30.44 3.30
N LEU A 858 13.91 -31.74 2.95
CA LEU A 858 12.76 -32.62 3.18
C LEU A 858 12.28 -32.58 4.64
N LYS A 859 13.19 -32.66 5.60
CA LYS A 859 12.84 -32.61 7.04
C LYS A 859 12.10 -31.35 7.43
N LYS A 860 12.49 -30.20 6.89
CA LYS A 860 11.87 -28.92 7.19
C LYS A 860 10.50 -28.81 6.52
N ASP A 861 10.43 -29.22 5.26
CA ASP A 861 9.25 -29.06 4.42
C ASP A 861 8.15 -30.04 4.84
N VAL A 862 8.46 -31.33 5.02
CA VAL A 862 7.50 -32.33 5.52
C VAL A 862 6.98 -31.96 6.90
N ARG A 863 7.84 -31.52 7.83
CA ARG A 863 7.37 -31.16 9.18
C ARG A 863 6.30 -30.06 9.14
N THR A 864 6.48 -29.08 8.25
CA THR A 864 5.53 -27.98 8.11
C THR A 864 4.25 -28.43 7.42
N ALA A 865 4.37 -29.17 6.32
CA ALA A 865 3.25 -29.68 5.55
C ALA A 865 2.40 -30.68 6.34
N ALA A 866 3.03 -31.63 7.03
CA ALA A 866 2.35 -32.61 7.88
C ALA A 866 1.54 -31.93 9.00
N ALA A 867 2.14 -30.95 9.70
CA ALA A 867 1.43 -30.23 10.77
C ALA A 867 0.23 -29.43 10.24
N ASP A 868 0.33 -28.86 9.03
CA ASP A 868 -0.80 -28.19 8.37
C ASP A 868 -1.88 -29.19 7.98
N GLN A 869 -1.49 -30.34 7.44
CA GLN A 869 -2.43 -31.30 6.92
C GLN A 869 -3.17 -32.07 8.03
N ILE A 870 -2.52 -32.31 9.18
CA ILE A 870 -3.17 -32.79 10.41
C ILE A 870 -4.28 -31.82 10.86
N ARG A 871 -3.99 -30.50 10.90
CA ARG A 871 -4.99 -29.49 11.30
C ARG A 871 -6.17 -29.42 10.32
N ARG A 872 -5.90 -29.57 9.03
CA ARG A 872 -6.93 -29.59 7.98
C ARG A 872 -7.85 -30.80 8.12
N LEU A 873 -7.30 -31.99 8.36
CA LEU A 873 -8.09 -33.20 8.60
C LEU A 873 -8.91 -33.10 9.91
N GLU A 874 -8.34 -32.58 10.99
CA GLU A 874 -9.10 -32.34 12.23
C GLU A 874 -10.25 -31.35 12.00
N ARG A 875 -9.99 -30.26 11.28
CA ARG A 875 -11.05 -29.31 10.90
C ARG A 875 -12.11 -29.96 10.02
N ALA A 876 -11.71 -30.80 9.08
CA ALA A 876 -12.63 -31.53 8.20
C ALA A 876 -13.53 -32.51 8.97
N MET A 877 -13.01 -33.14 10.03
CA MET A 877 -13.81 -33.95 10.96
C MET A 877 -14.87 -33.07 11.67
N VAL A 878 -14.44 -31.93 12.23
CA VAL A 878 -15.32 -31.00 12.97
C VAL A 878 -16.38 -30.37 12.07
N THR A 879 -16.05 -30.03 10.82
CA THR A 879 -17.00 -29.46 9.85
C THR A 879 -17.73 -30.53 9.03
N GLN A 880 -17.55 -31.82 9.34
CA GLN A 880 -18.19 -32.95 8.66
C GLN A 880 -18.03 -32.89 7.14
N ARG A 881 -16.82 -32.57 6.67
CA ARG A 881 -16.52 -32.48 5.24
C ARG A 881 -16.63 -33.86 4.60
N ARG A 882 -17.21 -33.89 3.40
CA ARG A 882 -17.41 -35.09 2.59
C ARG A 882 -16.51 -35.05 1.36
N TRP A 883 -15.94 -36.20 1.03
CA TRP A 883 -15.19 -36.44 -0.21
C TRP A 883 -15.97 -37.39 -1.11
N ALA A 884 -15.84 -37.17 -2.42
CA ALA A 884 -16.19 -38.19 -3.40
C ALA A 884 -15.16 -39.35 -3.31
N PRO A 885 -15.56 -40.61 -3.59
CA PRO A 885 -14.65 -41.76 -3.48
C PRO A 885 -13.38 -41.63 -4.34
N ASP A 886 -13.48 -41.03 -5.53
CA ASP A 886 -12.34 -40.82 -6.42
C ASP A 886 -11.32 -39.82 -5.83
N ASP A 887 -11.80 -38.66 -5.35
CA ASP A 887 -10.96 -37.65 -4.70
C ASP A 887 -10.34 -38.19 -3.40
N PHE A 888 -11.11 -38.95 -2.62
CA PHE A 888 -10.62 -39.63 -1.42
C PHE A 888 -9.49 -40.62 -1.77
N GLY A 889 -9.69 -41.42 -2.82
CA GLY A 889 -8.68 -42.35 -3.31
C GLY A 889 -7.40 -41.63 -3.78
N GLU A 890 -7.53 -40.57 -4.57
CA GLU A 890 -6.39 -39.87 -5.19
C GLU A 890 -5.60 -39.02 -4.18
N PHE A 891 -6.29 -38.14 -3.45
CA PHE A 891 -5.63 -37.11 -2.63
C PHE A 891 -5.41 -37.52 -1.17
N ILE A 892 -6.03 -38.61 -0.71
CA ILE A 892 -5.89 -39.10 0.66
C ILE A 892 -5.23 -40.48 0.72
N VAL A 893 -5.82 -41.50 0.07
CA VAL A 893 -5.35 -42.89 0.18
C VAL A 893 -4.04 -43.13 -0.57
N ARG A 894 -3.93 -42.67 -1.83
CA ARG A 894 -2.75 -42.87 -2.69
C ARG A 894 -1.71 -41.76 -2.61
N HIS A 895 -2.01 -40.67 -1.89
CA HIS A 895 -1.10 -39.54 -1.81
C HIS A 895 0.17 -39.92 -1.02
N PRO A 896 1.39 -39.71 -1.55
CA PRO A 896 2.66 -40.18 -0.95
C PRO A 896 2.90 -39.77 0.51
N LEU A 897 2.52 -38.53 0.89
CA LEU A 897 2.59 -38.05 2.27
C LEU A 897 1.30 -38.26 3.09
N VAL A 898 0.12 -37.87 2.58
CA VAL A 898 -1.16 -37.87 3.35
C VAL A 898 -1.59 -39.28 3.75
N ARG A 899 -1.27 -40.31 2.97
CA ARG A 899 -1.58 -41.72 3.28
C ARG A 899 -1.14 -42.14 4.68
N HIS A 900 0.02 -41.64 5.13
CA HIS A 900 0.58 -41.95 6.44
C HIS A 900 -0.24 -41.37 7.60
N ILE A 901 -0.99 -40.29 7.36
CA ILE A 901 -1.93 -39.68 8.32
C ILE A 901 -3.28 -40.38 8.22
N ALA A 902 -3.77 -40.58 7.00
CA ALA A 902 -5.11 -41.10 6.72
C ALA A 902 -5.35 -42.49 7.31
N ARG A 903 -4.35 -43.39 7.24
CA ARG A 903 -4.42 -44.75 7.81
C ARG A 903 -4.54 -44.79 9.33
N ARG A 904 -4.34 -43.66 10.00
CA ARG A 904 -4.37 -43.53 11.46
C ARG A 904 -5.64 -42.85 11.95
N LEU A 905 -6.62 -42.73 11.07
CA LEU A 905 -7.90 -42.11 11.31
C LEU A 905 -9.00 -43.07 10.93
N LEU A 906 -10.13 -42.98 11.63
CA LEU A 906 -11.34 -43.73 11.32
C LEU A 906 -12.22 -42.92 10.37
N TRP A 907 -12.72 -43.59 9.34
CA TRP A 907 -13.54 -42.98 8.28
C TRP A 907 -14.95 -43.57 8.29
N VAL A 908 -15.90 -42.84 7.71
CA VAL A 908 -17.28 -43.28 7.53
C VAL A 908 -17.66 -43.08 6.06
N ALA A 909 -18.23 -44.12 5.45
CA ALA A 909 -18.90 -44.07 4.16
C ALA A 909 -20.40 -43.91 4.37
N GLU A 910 -20.97 -42.81 3.85
CA GLU A 910 -22.41 -42.57 3.78
C GLU A 910 -22.92 -43.03 2.40
N HIS A 911 -23.93 -43.90 2.35
CA HIS A 911 -24.57 -44.30 1.09
C HIS A 911 -26.06 -44.63 1.27
N ASP A 912 -26.82 -44.67 0.18
CA ASP A 912 -28.25 -44.97 0.24
C ASP A 912 -28.49 -46.40 0.75
N GLY A 913 -29.49 -46.54 1.63
CA GLY A 913 -29.94 -47.83 2.14
C GLY A 913 -30.63 -48.65 1.06
N ALA A 914 -30.22 -49.91 0.87
CA ALA A 914 -30.93 -50.84 -0.01
C ALA A 914 -32.42 -50.93 0.40
N GLU A 915 -33.32 -50.82 -0.58
CA GLU A 915 -34.73 -51.14 -0.37
C GLU A 915 -34.82 -52.54 0.23
N LYS A 916 -35.34 -52.65 1.46
CA LYS A 916 -35.80 -53.96 1.96
C LYS A 916 -37.00 -54.35 1.11
N GLU A 917 -36.77 -55.15 0.06
CA GLU A 917 -37.83 -55.87 -0.65
C GLU A 917 -38.64 -56.67 0.38
N GLY A 918 -39.81 -56.17 0.78
CA GLY A 918 -40.73 -56.90 1.65
C GLY A 918 -41.57 -56.09 2.65
N ALA A 919 -41.35 -54.78 2.85
CA ALA A 919 -42.21 -53.98 3.73
C ALA A 919 -43.15 -53.07 2.91
N GLY A 920 -44.38 -53.54 2.70
CA GLY A 920 -45.43 -52.77 2.04
C GLY A 920 -45.89 -51.55 2.84
N ASN A 921 -46.15 -50.47 2.10
CA ASN A 921 -46.85 -49.22 2.45
C ASN A 921 -46.22 -48.27 3.49
N GLY A 922 -45.74 -47.14 2.96
CA GLY A 922 -45.59 -45.87 3.68
C GLY A 922 -44.24 -45.21 3.38
N GLY A 923 -44.25 -44.17 2.54
CA GLY A 923 -43.05 -43.46 2.08
C GLY A 923 -42.32 -42.70 3.19
N ALA A 924 -41.51 -43.41 3.97
CA ALA A 924 -40.38 -42.84 4.69
C ALA A 924 -39.15 -42.95 3.78
N ALA A 925 -38.50 -41.82 3.49
CA ALA A 925 -37.20 -41.84 2.82
C ALA A 925 -36.24 -42.73 3.64
N ASN A 926 -35.62 -43.73 2.99
CA ASN A 926 -34.63 -44.59 3.62
C ASN A 926 -33.53 -43.69 4.22
N ALA A 927 -33.31 -43.78 5.53
CA ALA A 927 -32.16 -43.12 6.13
C ALA A 927 -30.86 -43.69 5.52
N PRO A 928 -29.85 -42.85 5.22
CA PRO A 928 -28.59 -43.32 4.66
C PRO A 928 -27.92 -44.33 5.59
N LEU A 929 -27.37 -45.40 5.01
CA LEU A 929 -26.49 -46.33 5.71
C LEU A 929 -25.13 -45.65 5.90
N GLU A 930 -24.62 -45.72 7.13
CA GLU A 930 -23.27 -45.27 7.47
C GLU A 930 -22.45 -46.48 7.87
N THR A 931 -21.30 -46.68 7.22
CA THR A 931 -20.36 -47.76 7.55
C THR A 931 -19.00 -47.17 7.90
N ALA A 932 -18.51 -47.46 9.11
CA ALA A 932 -17.19 -47.05 9.55
C ALA A 932 -16.12 -48.03 9.03
N PHE A 933 -14.95 -47.51 8.65
CA PHE A 933 -13.85 -48.32 8.13
C PHE A 933 -12.48 -47.67 8.41
N ARG A 934 -11.44 -48.51 8.48
CA ARG A 934 -10.02 -48.09 8.52
C ARG A 934 -9.34 -48.31 7.17
N ILE A 935 -8.21 -47.65 6.96
CA ILE A 935 -7.31 -47.93 5.83
C ILE A 935 -6.16 -48.79 6.33
N ALA A 936 -5.97 -49.97 5.73
CA ALA A 936 -4.90 -50.91 6.06
C ALA A 936 -3.53 -50.45 5.48
N GLU A 937 -2.46 -51.14 5.86
CA GLU A 937 -1.08 -50.83 5.49
C GLU A 937 -0.82 -50.88 3.98
N ASP A 938 -1.53 -51.76 3.28
CA ASP A 938 -1.51 -51.93 1.83
C ASP A 938 -2.45 -50.98 1.08
N GLY A 939 -3.23 -50.16 1.81
CA GLY A 939 -4.17 -49.20 1.26
C GLY A 939 -5.57 -49.74 0.99
N THR A 940 -5.85 -51.01 1.33
CA THR A 940 -7.22 -51.57 1.34
C THR A 940 -8.04 -51.04 2.51
N PHE A 941 -9.36 -51.25 2.49
CA PHE A 941 -10.24 -50.82 3.58
C PHE A 941 -10.72 -52.03 4.37
N ALA A 942 -10.84 -51.88 5.69
CA ALA A 942 -11.32 -52.92 6.59
C ALA A 942 -12.39 -52.36 7.54
N ASP A 943 -13.37 -53.19 7.88
CA ASP A 943 -14.40 -52.86 8.86
C ASP A 943 -13.95 -53.16 10.32
N VAL A 944 -14.89 -53.15 11.27
CA VAL A 944 -14.60 -53.33 12.69
C VAL A 944 -14.16 -54.76 13.05
N ASP A 945 -14.57 -55.75 12.26
CA ASP A 945 -14.24 -57.16 12.43
C ASP A 945 -12.97 -57.54 11.64
N ASP A 946 -12.31 -56.54 11.04
CA ASP A 946 -11.12 -56.66 10.19
C ASP A 946 -11.38 -57.34 8.83
N ASP A 947 -12.65 -57.40 8.41
CA ASP A 947 -13.05 -57.93 7.11
C ASP A 947 -12.90 -56.85 6.02
N VAL A 948 -12.63 -57.30 4.78
CA VAL A 948 -12.43 -56.40 3.63
C VAL A 948 -13.71 -55.60 3.36
N PHE A 949 -13.57 -54.28 3.32
CA PHE A 949 -14.66 -53.35 3.01
C PHE A 949 -14.51 -52.76 1.60
N ASP A 950 -15.46 -53.04 0.72
CA ASP A 950 -15.53 -52.43 -0.60
C ASP A 950 -16.27 -51.10 -0.54
N LEU A 951 -15.56 -49.98 -0.74
CA LEU A 951 -16.14 -48.64 -0.72
C LEU A 951 -17.10 -48.43 -1.92
N PRO A 952 -18.40 -48.16 -1.69
CA PRO A 952 -19.35 -47.99 -2.79
C PRO A 952 -19.02 -46.75 -3.64
N ALA A 953 -19.13 -46.85 -4.97
CA ALA A 953 -18.80 -45.76 -5.90
C ALA A 953 -19.66 -44.49 -5.72
N ALA A 954 -20.89 -44.63 -5.23
CA ALA A 954 -21.78 -43.51 -4.96
C ALA A 954 -21.65 -42.93 -3.53
N ALA A 955 -20.81 -43.53 -2.68
CA ALA A 955 -20.70 -43.13 -1.29
C ALA A 955 -20.16 -41.69 -1.13
N ARG A 956 -20.34 -41.13 0.06
CA ARG A 956 -19.62 -39.94 0.51
C ARG A 956 -18.77 -40.32 1.71
N VAL A 957 -17.48 -40.07 1.62
CA VAL A 957 -16.53 -40.41 2.69
C VAL A 957 -16.34 -39.19 3.58
N ARG A 958 -16.36 -39.38 4.89
CA ARG A 958 -16.00 -38.34 5.87
C ARG A 958 -15.20 -38.94 7.02
N LEU A 959 -14.55 -38.08 7.80
CA LEU A 959 -13.95 -38.51 9.06
C LEU A 959 -15.03 -38.82 10.09
N MET A 960 -14.83 -39.88 10.85
CA MET A 960 -15.69 -40.23 11.98
C MET A 960 -15.52 -39.19 13.09
N HIS A 961 -16.65 -38.73 13.67
CA HIS A 961 -16.66 -37.91 14.87
C HIS A 961 -17.48 -38.62 15.97
N PRO A 962 -17.00 -38.73 17.23
CA PRO A 962 -17.70 -39.51 18.26
C PRO A 962 -19.07 -39.00 18.68
N ALA A 963 -19.37 -37.72 18.43
CA ALA A 963 -20.70 -37.15 18.67
C ALA A 963 -21.79 -37.65 17.69
N LEU A 964 -21.38 -38.31 16.60
CA LEU A 964 -22.32 -38.86 15.62
C LEU A 964 -22.77 -40.26 16.04
N PRO A 965 -24.06 -40.59 15.91
CA PRO A 965 -24.58 -41.91 16.24
C PRO A 965 -24.16 -42.96 15.20
N GLY A 966 -24.25 -44.24 15.55
CA GLY A 966 -24.13 -45.34 14.58
C GLY A 966 -22.75 -45.99 14.46
N THR A 967 -21.71 -45.47 15.12
CA THR A 967 -20.39 -46.11 15.18
C THR A 967 -20.07 -46.59 16.60
N ASP A 968 -19.65 -47.85 16.76
CA ASP A 968 -19.14 -48.35 18.03
C ASP A 968 -17.71 -47.85 18.28
N VAL A 969 -17.60 -46.67 18.90
CA VAL A 969 -16.32 -46.02 19.22
C VAL A 969 -15.42 -46.93 20.06
N LYS A 970 -16.00 -47.75 20.95
CA LYS A 970 -15.24 -48.60 21.87
C LYS A 970 -14.59 -49.76 21.13
N ALA A 971 -15.36 -50.46 20.28
CA ALA A 971 -14.83 -51.54 19.45
C ALA A 971 -13.69 -51.03 18.55
N TRP A 972 -13.88 -49.87 17.90
CA TRP A 972 -12.83 -49.26 17.08
C TRP A 972 -11.60 -48.80 17.87
N ALA A 973 -11.78 -48.34 19.11
CA ALA A 973 -10.67 -47.99 19.99
C ALA A 973 -9.83 -49.22 20.38
N GLU A 974 -10.47 -50.38 20.57
CA GLU A 974 -9.79 -51.66 20.79
C GLU A 974 -9.01 -52.08 19.53
N VAL A 975 -9.62 -52.03 18.33
CA VAL A 975 -8.92 -52.31 17.05
C VAL A 975 -7.71 -51.41 16.84
N PHE A 976 -7.84 -50.10 17.06
CA PHE A 976 -6.72 -49.16 16.90
C PHE A 976 -5.61 -49.41 17.93
N ALA A 977 -5.96 -49.87 19.14
CA ALA A 977 -4.97 -50.24 20.16
C ALA A 977 -4.23 -51.52 19.81
N ASP A 978 -4.94 -52.55 19.31
CA ASP A 978 -4.36 -53.84 18.91
C ASP A 978 -3.34 -53.70 17.76
N TYR A 979 -3.59 -52.77 16.84
CA TYR A 979 -2.68 -52.41 15.75
C TYR A 979 -1.64 -51.33 16.13
N GLU A 980 -1.56 -50.92 17.41
CA GLU A 980 -0.68 -49.87 17.92
C GLU A 980 -0.80 -48.52 17.16
N ILE A 981 -1.99 -48.21 16.64
CA ILE A 981 -2.27 -47.02 15.83
C ILE A 981 -2.49 -45.81 16.73
N LEU A 982 -1.45 -44.98 16.86
CA LEU A 982 -1.58 -43.66 17.50
C LEU A 982 -2.34 -42.70 16.59
N GLN A 983 -3.38 -42.01 17.07
CA GLN A 983 -4.10 -41.02 16.25
C GLN A 983 -3.33 -39.68 16.17
N PRO A 984 -3.33 -38.98 15.02
CA PRO A 984 -2.60 -37.72 14.84
C PRO A 984 -3.24 -36.53 15.57
N PHE A 985 -4.52 -36.64 15.93
CA PHE A 985 -5.27 -35.74 16.81
C PHE A 985 -6.32 -36.58 17.58
N PRO A 986 -6.90 -36.10 18.69
CA PRO A 986 -7.96 -36.82 19.39
C PRO A 986 -9.19 -37.00 18.49
N GLN A 987 -9.41 -38.24 18.01
CA GLN A 987 -10.61 -38.62 17.27
C GLN A 987 -11.45 -39.58 18.11
N LEU A 988 -11.02 -40.82 18.34
CA LEU A 988 -11.79 -41.80 19.12
C LEU A 988 -11.91 -41.42 20.61
N GLY A 989 -10.85 -40.81 21.16
CA GLY A 989 -10.83 -40.28 22.53
C GLY A 989 -11.31 -38.83 22.64
N ARG A 990 -11.94 -38.26 21.61
CA ARG A 990 -12.39 -36.86 21.63
C ARG A 990 -13.57 -36.70 22.60
N PRO A 991 -13.53 -35.75 23.56
CA PRO A 991 -14.66 -35.49 24.45
C PRO A 991 -15.91 -35.09 23.67
N VAL A 992 -17.05 -35.69 24.01
CA VAL A 992 -18.36 -35.34 23.45
C VAL A 992 -19.15 -34.54 24.49
N HIS A 993 -19.53 -33.32 24.13
CA HIS A 993 -20.33 -32.45 24.97
C HIS A 993 -21.76 -32.38 24.42
N VAL A 994 -22.74 -32.63 25.28
CA VAL A 994 -24.17 -32.58 24.92
C VAL A 994 -24.79 -31.33 25.51
N LEU A 995 -25.67 -30.67 24.74
CA LEU A 995 -26.47 -29.55 25.22
C LEU A 995 -27.37 -30.01 26.38
N ALA A 996 -27.41 -29.23 27.46
CA ALA A 996 -28.41 -29.42 28.50
C ALA A 996 -29.82 -29.11 27.95
N GLU A 997 -30.87 -29.64 28.57
CA GLU A 997 -32.25 -29.38 28.11
C GLU A 997 -32.57 -27.88 28.05
N ASP A 998 -32.20 -27.13 29.10
CA ASP A 998 -32.40 -25.67 29.15
C ASP A 998 -31.60 -24.89 28.10
N ASP A 999 -30.40 -25.38 27.72
CA ASP A 999 -29.57 -24.75 26.69
C ASP A 999 -30.14 -24.97 25.28
N ARG A 1000 -30.81 -26.11 25.06
CA ARG A 1000 -31.34 -26.51 23.75
C ARG A 1000 -32.44 -25.56 23.26
N ASP A 1001 -33.33 -25.16 24.17
CA ASP A 1001 -34.46 -24.27 23.87
C ASP A 1001 -34.12 -22.77 23.99
N SER A 1002 -32.85 -22.46 24.29
CA SER A 1002 -32.35 -21.10 24.48
C SER A 1002 -31.46 -20.68 23.31
N GLY A 1003 -31.49 -19.39 22.97
CA GLY A 1003 -30.50 -18.76 22.07
C GLY A 1003 -29.25 -18.25 22.79
N ARG A 1004 -29.15 -18.46 24.11
CA ARG A 1004 -28.02 -18.09 24.98
C ARG A 1004 -27.52 -19.28 25.79
N LEU A 1005 -26.22 -19.31 26.03
CA LEU A 1005 -25.58 -20.27 26.95
C LEU A 1005 -25.18 -19.58 28.26
N ALA A 1006 -26.18 -19.28 29.09
CA ALA A 1006 -26.00 -18.47 30.31
C ALA A 1006 -24.95 -19.02 31.29
N ARG A 1007 -24.70 -20.33 31.29
CA ARG A 1007 -23.69 -20.97 32.16
C ARG A 1007 -22.24 -20.58 31.85
N PHE A 1008 -21.96 -20.00 30.67
CA PHE A 1008 -20.64 -19.51 30.27
C PHE A 1008 -20.51 -17.98 30.33
N GLU A 1009 -21.57 -17.28 30.75
CA GLU A 1009 -21.57 -15.83 30.88
C GLU A 1009 -21.00 -15.41 32.25
N GLY A 1010 -20.41 -14.21 32.31
CA GLY A 1010 -19.74 -13.67 33.50
C GLY A 1010 -18.39 -14.32 33.81
N LEU A 1011 -17.89 -15.22 32.97
CA LEU A 1011 -16.59 -15.86 33.17
C LEU A 1011 -15.44 -14.87 32.96
N LYS A 1012 -14.54 -14.79 33.94
CA LYS A 1012 -13.29 -14.03 33.85
C LYS A 1012 -12.18 -14.95 33.34
N VAL A 1013 -11.74 -14.75 32.10
CA VAL A 1013 -10.78 -15.64 31.43
C VAL A 1013 -9.47 -14.94 31.11
N PRO A 1014 -8.31 -15.62 31.16
CA PRO A 1014 -7.05 -15.04 30.71
C PRO A 1014 -7.12 -14.62 29.23
N PHE A 1015 -6.61 -13.43 28.93
CA PHE A 1015 -6.66 -12.84 27.59
C PHE A 1015 -6.09 -13.76 26.49
N GLY A 1016 -4.97 -14.43 26.78
CA GLY A 1016 -4.33 -15.35 25.85
C GLY A 1016 -5.18 -16.58 25.48
N LYS A 1017 -6.15 -16.97 26.33
CA LYS A 1017 -7.06 -18.09 26.07
C LYS A 1017 -8.15 -17.70 25.08
N VAL A 1018 -8.71 -16.48 25.20
CA VAL A 1018 -9.67 -15.93 24.21
C VAL A 1018 -9.01 -15.81 22.84
N LEU A 1019 -7.79 -15.27 22.76
CA LEU A 1019 -7.05 -15.24 21.50
C LEU A 1019 -6.71 -16.65 20.96
N GLY A 1020 -6.61 -17.64 21.83
CA GLY A 1020 -6.43 -19.04 21.47
C GLY A 1020 -7.56 -19.60 20.61
N LEU A 1021 -8.80 -19.14 20.83
CA LEU A 1021 -9.99 -19.55 20.07
C LEU A 1021 -9.86 -19.29 18.56
N VAL A 1022 -9.08 -18.28 18.16
CA VAL A 1022 -8.84 -17.99 16.74
C VAL A 1022 -8.22 -19.19 16.01
N LYS A 1023 -7.42 -20.01 16.71
CA LYS A 1023 -6.85 -21.24 16.14
C LYS A 1023 -7.87 -22.37 15.99
N LEU A 1024 -9.01 -22.26 16.67
CA LEU A 1024 -10.12 -23.22 16.68
C LEU A 1024 -11.25 -22.81 15.72
N GLY A 1025 -11.02 -21.79 14.89
CA GLY A 1025 -11.98 -21.35 13.87
C GLY A 1025 -12.88 -20.17 14.30
N TRP A 1026 -12.55 -19.51 15.40
CA TRP A 1026 -13.21 -18.26 15.80
C TRP A 1026 -12.59 -17.04 15.10
N GLU A 1027 -13.39 -16.01 14.92
CA GLU A 1027 -13.07 -14.78 14.21
C GLU A 1027 -13.30 -13.58 15.13
N ARG A 1028 -12.29 -12.71 15.24
CA ARG A 1028 -12.39 -11.44 15.97
C ARG A 1028 -13.40 -10.52 15.29
N GLY A 1029 -14.13 -9.74 16.07
CA GLY A 1029 -15.08 -8.75 15.57
C GLY A 1029 -14.43 -7.66 14.73
N GLU A 1030 -15.24 -6.93 13.96
CA GLU A 1030 -14.76 -5.80 13.17
C GLU A 1030 -14.35 -4.64 14.08
N PRO A 1031 -13.23 -3.94 13.79
CA PRO A 1031 -12.81 -2.79 14.57
C PRO A 1031 -13.86 -1.68 14.55
N GLN A 1032 -14.33 -1.30 15.73
CA GLN A 1032 -15.29 -0.22 15.91
C GLN A 1032 -14.54 1.10 16.20
N ASP A 1033 -15.23 2.07 16.81
CA ASP A 1033 -14.62 3.32 17.27
C ASP A 1033 -13.37 3.07 18.12
N ALA A 1034 -12.35 3.91 17.93
CA ALA A 1034 -11.04 3.79 18.55
C ALA A 1034 -10.30 2.45 18.29
N GLY A 1035 -10.76 1.63 17.34
CA GLY A 1035 -10.13 0.36 16.99
C GLY A 1035 -10.35 -0.75 18.02
N GLY A 1036 -11.44 -0.68 18.80
CA GLY A 1036 -11.86 -1.74 19.71
C GLY A 1036 -12.72 -2.79 19.01
N GLU A 1037 -12.44 -4.05 19.24
CA GLU A 1037 -13.22 -5.21 18.78
C GLU A 1037 -13.90 -5.83 20.00
N ARG A 1038 -15.24 -5.71 20.05
CA ARG A 1038 -16.03 -6.01 21.25
C ARG A 1038 -16.49 -7.46 21.36
N TRP A 1039 -16.33 -8.25 20.31
CA TRP A 1039 -16.76 -9.65 20.30
C TRP A 1039 -15.78 -10.56 19.57
N ILE A 1040 -15.94 -11.87 19.78
CA ILE A 1040 -15.37 -12.93 18.97
C ILE A 1040 -16.50 -13.90 18.56
N SER A 1041 -16.48 -14.39 17.32
CA SER A 1041 -17.57 -15.18 16.77
C SER A 1041 -17.10 -16.41 16.00
N ARG A 1042 -17.88 -17.49 15.99
CA ARG A 1042 -17.65 -18.67 15.16
C ARG A 1042 -18.85 -18.90 14.26
N ARG A 1043 -18.62 -18.98 12.96
CA ARG A 1043 -19.66 -19.37 12.00
C ARG A 1043 -19.99 -20.84 12.20
N VAL A 1044 -21.26 -21.14 12.44
CA VAL A 1044 -21.78 -22.50 12.69
C VAL A 1044 -22.74 -22.97 11.61
N ALA A 1045 -23.31 -22.05 10.81
CA ALA A 1045 -24.02 -22.36 9.57
C ALA A 1045 -23.93 -21.18 8.57
N ALA A 1046 -24.59 -21.27 7.41
CA ALA A 1046 -24.51 -20.24 6.37
C ALA A 1046 -24.87 -18.83 6.89
N ASP A 1047 -25.86 -18.75 7.77
CA ASP A 1047 -26.45 -17.55 8.35
C ASP A 1047 -26.52 -17.65 9.89
N ARG A 1048 -25.59 -18.39 10.52
CA ARG A 1048 -25.57 -18.59 11.97
C ARG A 1048 -24.18 -18.48 12.54
N TYR A 1049 -24.07 -17.72 13.63
CA TYR A 1049 -22.83 -17.45 14.34
C TYR A 1049 -23.05 -17.61 15.83
N VAL A 1050 -22.16 -18.35 16.50
CA VAL A 1050 -22.05 -18.26 17.96
C VAL A 1050 -21.15 -17.06 18.25
N VAL A 1051 -21.65 -16.10 19.01
CA VAL A 1051 -20.94 -14.86 19.34
C VAL A 1051 -20.70 -14.80 20.83
N ILE A 1052 -19.50 -14.38 21.22
CA ILE A 1052 -19.08 -14.12 22.58
C ILE A 1052 -18.80 -12.62 22.68
N ASP A 1053 -19.55 -11.93 23.55
CA ASP A 1053 -19.31 -10.52 23.88
C ASP A 1053 -18.18 -10.43 24.89
N LEU A 1054 -17.25 -9.49 24.68
CA LEU A 1054 -16.01 -9.36 25.42
C LEU A 1054 -15.92 -7.98 26.09
N ASP A 1055 -15.78 -7.98 27.42
CA ASP A 1055 -15.44 -6.78 28.20
C ASP A 1055 -14.05 -6.93 28.82
N PRO A 1056 -13.09 -6.01 28.58
CA PRO A 1056 -13.21 -4.75 27.85
C PRO A 1056 -13.05 -4.84 26.31
N GLY A 1057 -12.91 -6.04 25.74
CA GLY A 1057 -12.70 -6.25 24.31
C GLY A 1057 -11.22 -6.20 23.89
N ILE A 1058 -10.96 -6.25 22.58
CA ILE A 1058 -9.60 -6.36 22.00
C ILE A 1058 -9.24 -5.08 21.24
N SER A 1059 -8.09 -4.45 21.53
CA SER A 1059 -7.60 -3.29 20.77
C SER A 1059 -6.72 -3.69 19.58
N VAL A 1060 -7.02 -3.18 18.38
CA VAL A 1060 -6.26 -3.46 17.14
C VAL A 1060 -4.82 -2.92 17.20
N GLY A 1061 -4.62 -1.77 17.84
CA GLY A 1061 -3.32 -1.06 17.86
C GLY A 1061 -2.35 -1.55 18.93
N ALA A 1062 -2.87 -2.16 20.00
CA ALA A 1062 -2.10 -2.73 21.11
C ALA A 1062 -2.93 -3.83 21.76
N VAL A 1063 -2.78 -5.05 21.26
CA VAL A 1063 -3.62 -6.21 21.60
C VAL A 1063 -3.58 -6.53 23.11
N ASP A 1064 -2.51 -6.15 23.81
CA ASP A 1064 -2.30 -6.29 25.25
C ASP A 1064 -2.74 -5.08 26.10
N ALA A 1065 -3.11 -3.95 25.48
CA ALA A 1065 -3.50 -2.74 26.20
C ALA A 1065 -4.84 -2.88 26.95
N ALA A 1066 -5.63 -3.90 26.63
CA ALA A 1066 -6.92 -4.20 27.23
C ALA A 1066 -6.83 -4.93 28.60
N GLY A 1067 -5.62 -5.26 29.06
CA GLY A 1067 -5.40 -6.00 30.32
C GLY A 1067 -5.07 -7.47 30.10
N ASP A 1068 -4.96 -8.23 31.21
CA ASP A 1068 -4.58 -9.65 31.22
C ASP A 1068 -5.77 -10.63 31.21
N HIS A 1069 -7.01 -10.12 31.29
CA HIS A 1069 -8.24 -10.91 31.30
C HIS A 1069 -9.33 -10.32 30.39
N GLN A 1070 -10.36 -11.13 30.10
CA GLN A 1070 -11.62 -10.73 29.46
C GLN A 1070 -12.80 -11.30 30.25
N PHE A 1071 -13.92 -10.60 30.26
CA PHE A 1071 -15.21 -11.11 30.71
C PHE A 1071 -16.04 -11.53 29.51
N LEU A 1072 -16.69 -12.69 29.61
CA LEU A 1072 -17.67 -13.16 28.64
C LEU A 1072 -19.04 -12.64 29.05
N ASP A 1073 -19.44 -11.46 28.60
CA ASP A 1073 -20.69 -10.84 29.04
C ASP A 1073 -21.92 -11.62 28.54
N TYR A 1074 -21.89 -12.01 27.27
CA TYR A 1074 -22.96 -12.77 26.62
C TYR A 1074 -22.40 -13.82 25.67
N VAL A 1075 -23.05 -14.99 25.64
CA VAL A 1075 -22.77 -16.05 24.65
C VAL A 1075 -24.08 -16.45 23.97
N TRP A 1076 -24.24 -16.12 22.69
CA TRP A 1076 -25.51 -16.27 21.98
C TRP A 1076 -25.37 -16.71 20.52
N LEU A 1077 -26.48 -17.19 19.96
CA LEU A 1077 -26.61 -17.57 18.55
C LEU A 1077 -27.25 -16.42 17.75
N ALA A 1078 -26.57 -15.96 16.70
CA ALA A 1078 -26.91 -14.77 15.91
C ALA A 1078 -26.97 -15.07 14.41
N THR A 1079 -27.71 -14.24 13.66
CA THR A 1079 -27.74 -14.30 12.18
C THR A 1079 -26.48 -13.69 11.55
N GLU A 1080 -25.89 -12.70 12.23
CA GLU A 1080 -24.65 -12.03 11.85
C GLU A 1080 -23.84 -11.68 13.12
N PRO A 1081 -22.49 -11.62 13.05
CA PRO A 1081 -21.68 -11.17 14.18
C PRO A 1081 -21.93 -9.70 14.51
N GLY A 1082 -22.05 -9.35 15.79
CA GLY A 1082 -22.26 -7.97 16.23
C GLY A 1082 -22.45 -7.86 17.74
N ASP A 1083 -22.84 -6.68 18.20
CA ASP A 1083 -23.18 -6.42 19.61
C ASP A 1083 -24.47 -7.14 20.03
N PHE A 1084 -24.51 -7.70 21.25
CA PHE A 1084 -25.74 -8.24 21.82
C PHE A 1084 -26.58 -7.13 22.47
N TRP A 1085 -27.88 -7.11 22.14
CA TRP A 1085 -28.86 -6.22 22.78
C TRP A 1085 -29.97 -7.07 23.39
N PRO A 1086 -30.08 -7.19 24.73
CA PRO A 1086 -31.09 -8.03 25.37
C PRO A 1086 -32.53 -7.72 24.93
N SER A 1087 -32.81 -6.47 24.56
CA SER A 1087 -34.13 -6.03 24.07
C SER A 1087 -34.50 -6.58 22.69
N ARG A 1088 -33.55 -7.13 21.92
CA ARG A 1088 -33.77 -7.70 20.59
C ARG A 1088 -33.95 -9.23 20.62
N GLY A 1089 -33.71 -9.86 21.77
CA GLY A 1089 -33.76 -11.32 21.93
C GLY A 1089 -32.73 -12.05 21.06
N THR A 1090 -32.93 -13.35 20.86
CA THR A 1090 -32.11 -14.20 20.00
C THR A 1090 -32.98 -14.81 18.90
N PRO A 1091 -32.59 -14.70 17.61
CA PRO A 1091 -33.42 -15.17 16.50
C PRO A 1091 -33.41 -16.71 16.35
N HIS A 1092 -32.49 -17.40 17.01
CA HIS A 1092 -32.22 -18.84 16.87
C HIS A 1092 -31.98 -19.48 18.24
N THR A 1093 -32.14 -20.80 18.35
CA THR A 1093 -31.80 -21.60 19.54
C THR A 1093 -30.62 -22.55 19.28
N PHE A 1094 -29.86 -22.89 20.34
CA PHE A 1094 -28.72 -23.82 20.21
C PHE A 1094 -29.15 -25.24 19.83
N GLY A 1095 -30.40 -25.62 20.07
CA GLY A 1095 -30.96 -26.89 19.61
C GLY A 1095 -31.06 -27.05 18.09
N GLU A 1096 -30.91 -25.96 17.34
CA GLU A 1096 -30.88 -25.99 15.87
C GLU A 1096 -29.51 -26.38 15.30
N LEU A 1097 -28.47 -26.48 16.14
CA LEU A 1097 -27.14 -26.93 15.74
C LEU A 1097 -27.07 -28.46 15.66
N ASP A 1098 -26.32 -28.99 14.71
CA ASP A 1098 -26.02 -30.42 14.67
C ASP A 1098 -25.14 -30.85 15.86
N ALA A 1099 -25.17 -32.14 16.21
CA ALA A 1099 -24.53 -32.67 17.40
C ALA A 1099 -23.01 -32.45 17.43
N VAL A 1100 -22.32 -32.47 16.28
CA VAL A 1100 -20.88 -32.20 16.20
C VAL A 1100 -20.62 -30.74 16.47
N THR A 1101 -21.29 -29.83 15.75
CA THR A 1101 -21.10 -28.40 15.92
C THR A 1101 -21.41 -27.94 17.34
N ALA A 1102 -22.49 -28.46 17.95
CA ALA A 1102 -22.83 -28.19 19.34
C ALA A 1102 -21.75 -28.69 20.31
N SER A 1103 -21.28 -29.93 20.15
CA SER A 1103 -20.22 -30.52 20.98
C SER A 1103 -18.93 -29.70 20.92
N GLU A 1104 -18.56 -29.24 19.73
CA GLU A 1104 -17.32 -28.49 19.48
C GLU A 1104 -17.36 -27.07 20.04
N VAL A 1105 -18.48 -26.37 19.89
CA VAL A 1105 -18.69 -25.05 20.52
C VAL A 1105 -18.66 -25.20 22.05
N LEU A 1106 -19.29 -26.23 22.59
CA LEU A 1106 -19.28 -26.49 24.02
C LEU A 1106 -17.88 -26.84 24.53
N ALA A 1107 -17.09 -27.63 23.79
CA ALA A 1107 -15.71 -27.96 24.15
C ALA A 1107 -14.82 -26.69 24.24
N ASP A 1108 -14.95 -25.78 23.27
CA ASP A 1108 -14.25 -24.49 23.26
C ASP A 1108 -14.61 -23.65 24.49
N LEU A 1109 -15.91 -23.53 24.79
CA LEU A 1109 -16.42 -22.76 25.93
C LEU A 1109 -16.07 -23.41 27.28
N THR A 1110 -16.09 -24.74 27.39
CA THR A 1110 -15.64 -25.46 28.58
C THR A 1110 -14.16 -25.23 28.84
N THR A 1111 -13.32 -25.19 27.80
CA THR A 1111 -11.89 -24.86 27.93
C THR A 1111 -11.68 -23.46 28.52
N LEU A 1112 -12.53 -22.50 28.14
CA LEU A 1112 -12.51 -21.15 28.73
C LEU A 1112 -12.98 -21.18 30.20
N ALA A 1113 -14.04 -21.93 30.51
CA ALA A 1113 -14.56 -22.07 31.87
C ALA A 1113 -13.54 -22.70 32.83
N GLU A 1114 -12.81 -23.73 32.38
CA GLU A 1114 -11.70 -24.32 33.14
C GLU A 1114 -10.57 -23.32 33.36
N ALA A 1115 -10.22 -22.53 32.34
CA ALA A 1115 -9.18 -21.50 32.44
C ALA A 1115 -9.58 -20.30 33.32
N ALA A 1116 -10.88 -20.06 33.52
CA ALA A 1116 -11.37 -19.05 34.46
C ALA A 1116 -11.25 -19.48 35.93
N GLN A 1117 -11.13 -20.79 36.19
CA GLN A 1117 -11.01 -21.37 37.52
C GLN A 1117 -9.53 -21.59 37.94
N ALA A 1118 -8.60 -21.53 36.98
CA ALA A 1118 -7.16 -21.70 37.17
C ALA A 1118 -6.47 -20.35 37.39
#